data_AF-E9FL58-F1
#
_entry.id   AF-E9FL58-F1
#
_cell.length_a   1.000
_cell.length_b   1.000
_cell.length_c   1.000
_cell.angle_alpha   90.00
_cell.angle_beta   90.00
_cell.angle_gamma   90.00
#
_symmetry.space_group_name_H-M   'P 1'
#
loop_
_entity.id
_entity.type
_entity.pdbx_description
1 polymer ?
#
loop_
_entity_poly.entity_id
_entity_poly.type
_entity_poly.pdbx_seq_one_letter_code
_entity_poly.pdbx_strand_id
1 'polypeptide(L)'
;MLVNWKLESDVNDYVKKQFENLGLKKLQDYNEESAMSAYLKEALKGAAKTQTKTNFGKPDFHIEKYKQVPILIENKLKLSKLVAQTKDGIKFDDKSISDFAVNGALHYARAVIDSGKYHEAVAVGVAGDNEENVTIKVYYVFGSAPNAYKELSKVTTFDFLENESTFETFYKDAILSEEEKHQILIDSQATLQGYAKKLNKLMHNHNITAPQRVLYVSGMLLSMQDIVDCKGNKVDEGLIPDDLKGVQSETKRDGKKVVDQIKAFLDEREINEDKKTLMLASFGEISKDSQRDELTTNDKEVAQLLPQKENSVTKQIFTFIYENIFKSIDGFGGHIDIMGEMYSEFLKYALGDGKEIGIVLTPPYVTKMMAQILGITSESKVMDLATGSAGFLISAMELMIDHANASFGKGTSRANEEIANLKKDNLLGIELNAEMYTLATTNMILRGDGSSRIEKGSAFNRPESLFMDFKANRVLLNPPFSYEENGLPFIAYGLDKMECGGLGAIIIQDSAGSGKAIKTAQAILKKHTLLASIKMPVDLFIPMAGVQTSIYIFKAHEAHDYDQTVKFIDFRNDGFKRAKRGISEVDNPIQRYQDVIKIYKAGKRAEVSKELWDLDAIFIEDFITDKGNDWNFEQHQNIDTKPTLDDFKKTVADYLAWEVEQLLKSKGEDSSKKA
;
A
#
# COMPACT_ATOMS: atom_id res chain seq x y z
N MET A 1 -37.67 39.78 -11.79
CA MET A 1 -37.25 40.06 -10.40
C MET A 1 -36.73 38.75 -9.86
N LEU A 2 -35.43 38.65 -9.58
CA LEU A 2 -34.85 37.46 -8.96
C LEU A 2 -35.50 37.25 -7.59
N VAL A 3 -36.21 36.13 -7.43
CA VAL A 3 -36.84 35.78 -6.16
C VAL A 3 -35.77 35.09 -5.31
N ASN A 4 -35.21 35.82 -4.35
CA ASN A 4 -34.31 35.23 -3.38
C ASN A 4 -35.06 34.27 -2.47
N TRP A 5 -34.49 33.08 -2.31
CA TRP A 5 -34.93 32.07 -1.37
C TRP A 5 -34.76 32.56 0.07
N LYS A 6 -35.66 32.11 0.94
CA LYS A 6 -35.73 32.51 2.35
C LYS A 6 -35.56 31.33 3.29
N LEU A 7 -35.87 30.12 2.82
CA LEU A 7 -35.82 28.89 3.59
C LEU A 7 -35.00 27.85 2.84
N GLU A 8 -34.41 26.92 3.60
CA GLU A 8 -33.72 25.76 3.02
C GLU A 8 -34.66 24.88 2.19
N SER A 9 -35.97 24.87 2.53
CA SER A 9 -37.00 24.21 1.73
C SER A 9 -37.09 24.73 0.30
N ASP A 10 -36.75 25.99 0.05
CA ASP A 10 -36.74 26.55 -1.31
C ASP A 10 -35.63 25.90 -2.17
N VAL A 11 -34.49 25.57 -1.55
CA VAL A 11 -33.41 24.79 -2.20
C VAL A 11 -33.87 23.36 -2.44
N ASN A 12 -34.57 22.75 -1.47
CA ASN A 12 -35.15 21.41 -1.61
C ASN A 12 -36.15 21.35 -2.77
N ASP A 13 -36.99 22.37 -2.94
CA ASP A 13 -37.95 22.46 -4.04
C ASP A 13 -37.25 22.61 -5.40
N TYR A 14 -36.14 23.36 -5.46
CA TYR A 14 -35.30 23.40 -6.65
C TYR A 14 -34.75 22.02 -7.01
N VAL A 15 -34.19 21.29 -6.04
CA VAL A 15 -33.66 19.94 -6.26
C VAL A 15 -34.75 18.97 -6.75
N LYS A 16 -35.95 19.02 -6.15
CA LYS A 16 -37.11 18.23 -6.60
C LYS A 16 -37.47 18.53 -8.05
N LYS A 17 -37.52 19.81 -8.43
CA LYS A 17 -37.78 20.24 -9.81
C LYS A 17 -36.73 19.71 -10.79
N GLN A 18 -35.44 19.65 -10.40
CA GLN A 18 -34.40 19.03 -11.22
C GLN A 18 -34.64 17.52 -11.38
N PHE A 19 -34.99 16.81 -10.31
CA PHE A 19 -35.33 15.38 -10.39
C PHE A 19 -36.53 15.10 -11.28
N GLU A 20 -37.58 15.92 -11.19
CA GLU A 20 -38.77 15.83 -12.04
C GLU A 20 -38.42 16.04 -13.52
N ASN A 21 -37.56 17.02 -13.83
CA ASN A 21 -37.09 17.27 -15.20
C ASN A 21 -36.29 16.09 -15.77
N LEU A 22 -35.56 15.36 -14.92
CA LEU A 22 -34.85 14.13 -15.28
C LEU A 22 -35.75 12.88 -15.30
N GLY A 23 -37.03 13.03 -14.98
CA GLY A 23 -37.99 11.93 -14.96
C GLY A 23 -37.90 11.00 -13.74
N LEU A 24 -37.18 11.41 -12.68
CA LEU A 24 -37.07 10.66 -11.43
C LEU A 24 -38.35 10.83 -10.58
N LYS A 25 -38.85 9.74 -10.02
CA LYS A 25 -40.09 9.69 -9.24
C LYS A 25 -39.84 9.49 -7.76
N LYS A 26 -40.46 10.31 -6.91
CA LYS A 26 -40.45 10.14 -5.45
C LYS A 26 -41.06 8.80 -5.06
N LEU A 27 -40.54 8.14 -4.02
CA LEU A 27 -40.93 6.80 -3.55
C LEU A 27 -40.58 5.64 -4.51
N GLN A 28 -39.98 5.94 -5.67
CA GLN A 28 -39.52 4.93 -6.63
C GLN A 28 -38.02 5.06 -6.90
N ASP A 29 -37.58 6.24 -7.36
CA ASP A 29 -36.18 6.50 -7.71
C ASP A 29 -35.45 7.24 -6.60
N TYR A 30 -36.10 8.21 -5.95
CA TYR A 30 -35.53 9.01 -4.86
C TYR A 30 -36.51 9.16 -3.69
N ASN A 31 -35.96 9.49 -2.52
CA ASN A 31 -36.72 9.68 -1.30
C ASN A 31 -36.14 10.83 -0.46
N GLU A 32 -36.91 11.26 0.54
CA GLU A 32 -36.60 12.41 1.41
C GLU A 32 -36.39 11.97 2.86
N GLU A 33 -35.41 12.59 3.52
CA GLU A 33 -35.13 12.43 4.96
C GLU A 33 -35.10 10.97 5.44
N SER A 34 -36.11 10.55 6.20
CA SER A 34 -36.19 9.23 6.81
C SER A 34 -36.92 8.17 5.98
N ALA A 35 -37.39 8.52 4.78
CA ALA A 35 -38.09 7.61 3.87
C ALA A 35 -37.13 6.68 3.09
N MET A 36 -36.12 6.18 3.80
CA MET A 36 -35.07 5.32 3.27
C MET A 36 -35.38 3.84 3.44
N SER A 37 -34.72 3.01 2.63
CA SER A 37 -34.78 1.57 2.81
C SER A 37 -34.29 1.17 4.21
N ALA A 38 -34.75 0.01 4.72
CA ALA A 38 -34.25 -0.52 5.99
C ALA A 38 -32.72 -0.76 5.95
N TYR A 39 -32.18 -1.04 4.76
CA TYR A 39 -30.75 -1.26 4.55
C TYR A 39 -29.95 0.02 4.74
N LEU A 40 -30.34 1.12 4.07
CA LEU A 40 -29.71 2.44 4.23
C LEU A 40 -29.91 3.01 5.64
N LYS A 41 -31.09 2.78 6.25
CA LYS A 41 -31.38 3.22 7.61
C LYS A 41 -30.44 2.60 8.64
N GLU A 42 -30.18 1.31 8.52
CA GLU A 42 -29.20 0.64 9.39
C GLU A 42 -27.79 1.12 9.09
N ALA A 43 -27.45 1.39 7.83
CA ALA A 43 -26.14 1.93 7.45
C ALA A 43 -25.87 3.33 8.03
N LEU A 44 -26.92 4.15 8.21
CA LEU A 44 -26.83 5.50 8.77
C LEU A 44 -26.98 5.55 10.29
N LYS A 45 -27.05 4.42 10.97
CA LYS A 45 -27.20 4.37 12.44
C LYS A 45 -26.00 5.02 13.12
N GLY A 46 -26.23 5.91 14.09
CA GLY A 46 -25.17 6.66 14.75
C GLY A 46 -24.72 7.93 13.99
N ALA A 47 -25.18 8.13 12.75
CA ALA A 47 -24.79 9.26 11.91
C ALA A 47 -25.63 10.52 12.14
N ALA A 48 -26.54 10.54 13.11
CA ALA A 48 -27.34 11.72 13.42
C ALA A 48 -26.46 12.92 13.78
N LYS A 49 -26.78 14.10 13.24
CA LYS A 49 -26.07 15.37 13.50
C LYS A 49 -26.40 15.99 14.87
N THR A 50 -27.03 15.23 15.77
CA THR A 50 -27.44 15.69 17.12
C THR A 50 -26.36 15.38 18.16
N GLN A 51 -26.29 16.15 19.24
CA GLN A 51 -25.26 16.00 20.30
C GLN A 51 -25.20 14.60 20.92
N THR A 52 -26.30 13.86 20.93
CA THR A 52 -26.35 12.50 21.51
C THR A 52 -25.97 11.40 20.51
N LYS A 53 -25.97 11.67 19.19
CA LYS A 53 -25.67 10.72 18.09
C LYS A 53 -26.36 9.34 18.19
N THR A 54 -27.43 9.19 18.98
CA THR A 54 -28.07 7.89 19.24
C THR A 54 -29.04 7.42 18.16
N ASN A 55 -29.33 8.27 17.16
CA ASN A 55 -30.29 8.00 16.10
C ASN A 55 -29.58 7.83 14.74
N PHE A 56 -30.33 7.50 13.68
CA PHE A 56 -29.79 7.40 12.33
C PHE A 56 -29.69 8.78 11.64
N GLY A 57 -28.73 8.91 10.72
CA GLY A 57 -28.56 10.06 9.85
C GLY A 57 -29.73 10.25 8.89
N LYS A 58 -30.03 11.49 8.54
CA LYS A 58 -31.15 11.86 7.66
C LYS A 58 -30.66 12.87 6.62
N PRO A 59 -30.12 12.41 5.48
CA PRO A 59 -29.84 13.30 4.35
C PRO A 59 -31.14 13.93 3.84
N ASP A 60 -31.09 15.15 3.32
CA ASP A 60 -32.26 15.82 2.73
C ASP A 60 -32.90 14.96 1.63
N PHE A 61 -32.06 14.42 0.74
CA PHE A 61 -32.47 13.46 -0.29
C PHE A 61 -31.52 12.29 -0.37
N HIS A 62 -32.04 11.14 -0.78
CA HIS A 62 -31.22 9.98 -1.11
C HIS A 62 -31.78 9.19 -2.30
N ILE A 63 -30.88 8.58 -3.06
CA ILE A 63 -31.18 7.75 -4.23
C ILE A 63 -30.46 6.41 -4.05
N GLU A 64 -31.24 5.32 -4.08
CA GLU A 64 -30.76 3.94 -3.90
C GLU A 64 -30.92 3.12 -5.20
N LYS A 65 -31.21 3.80 -6.32
CA LYS A 65 -31.54 3.21 -7.63
C LYS A 65 -30.34 2.56 -8.33
N TYR A 66 -29.15 3.10 -8.17
CA TYR A 66 -27.99 2.78 -9.02
C TYR A 66 -26.98 1.88 -8.32
N LYS A 67 -26.70 0.71 -8.89
CA LYS A 67 -25.55 -0.18 -8.61
C LYS A 67 -25.07 -0.30 -7.16
N GLN A 68 -25.95 -0.43 -6.17
CA GLN A 68 -25.58 -0.46 -4.74
C GLN A 68 -24.70 0.73 -4.29
N VAL A 69 -24.67 1.84 -5.04
CA VAL A 69 -23.96 3.06 -4.68
C VAL A 69 -25.00 4.10 -4.26
N PRO A 70 -25.18 4.34 -2.95
CA PRO A 70 -26.17 5.30 -2.48
C PRO A 70 -25.69 6.72 -2.79
N ILE A 71 -26.62 7.56 -3.24
CA ILE A 71 -26.38 8.98 -3.47
C ILE A 71 -27.04 9.74 -2.33
N LEU A 72 -26.25 10.49 -1.59
CA LEU A 72 -26.67 11.19 -0.38
C LEU A 72 -26.48 12.68 -0.59
N ILE A 73 -27.58 13.42 -0.44
CA ILE A 73 -27.66 14.82 -0.88
C ILE A 73 -28.04 15.68 0.31
N GLU A 74 -27.29 16.76 0.49
CA GLU A 74 -27.53 17.78 1.51
C GLU A 74 -27.61 19.15 0.88
N ASN A 75 -28.56 19.94 1.35
CA ASN A 75 -28.89 21.24 0.84
C ASN A 75 -28.71 22.30 1.92
N LYS A 76 -28.20 23.47 1.53
CA LYS A 76 -28.12 24.63 2.41
C LYS A 76 -28.55 25.90 1.72
N LEU A 77 -29.29 26.74 2.45
CA LEU A 77 -29.59 28.09 2.00
C LEU A 77 -28.31 28.95 2.04
N LYS A 78 -28.10 29.72 0.97
CA LYS A 78 -26.94 30.58 0.67
C LYS A 78 -25.72 29.85 0.15
N LEU A 79 -25.12 30.37 -0.92
CA LEU A 79 -23.87 29.83 -1.47
C LEU A 79 -22.72 29.76 -0.46
N SER A 80 -22.67 30.69 0.50
CA SER A 80 -21.65 30.68 1.55
C SER A 80 -21.72 29.46 2.49
N LYS A 81 -22.78 28.65 2.39
CA LYS A 81 -22.97 27.40 3.13
C LYS A 81 -22.70 26.15 2.29
N LEU A 82 -22.09 26.27 1.11
CA LEU A 82 -21.76 25.12 0.28
C LEU A 82 -20.75 24.18 0.94
N VAL A 83 -19.60 24.71 1.39
CA VAL A 83 -18.51 23.90 1.95
C VAL A 83 -17.70 24.69 2.98
N ALA A 84 -17.29 24.03 4.06
CA ALA A 84 -16.30 24.51 5.01
C ALA A 84 -15.02 23.69 4.90
N GLN A 85 -13.90 24.35 4.59
CA GLN A 85 -12.60 23.71 4.36
C GLN A 85 -11.44 24.59 4.86
N THR A 86 -10.30 23.95 5.17
CA THR A 86 -9.01 24.60 5.46
C THR A 86 -8.05 24.38 4.29
N LYS A 87 -6.78 24.78 4.43
CA LYS A 87 -5.72 24.42 3.48
C LYS A 87 -5.47 22.91 3.43
N ASP A 88 -5.82 22.20 4.51
CA ASP A 88 -5.56 20.77 4.69
C ASP A 88 -6.77 19.90 4.27
N GLY A 89 -7.87 20.52 3.81
CA GLY A 89 -9.04 19.82 3.28
C GLY A 89 -10.38 20.19 3.93
N ILE A 90 -11.40 19.38 3.68
CA ILE A 90 -12.78 19.57 4.17
C ILE A 90 -12.85 19.33 5.69
N LYS A 91 -13.59 20.19 6.40
CA LYS A 91 -13.75 20.10 7.86
C LYS A 91 -14.82 19.08 8.26
N PHE A 92 -14.56 18.28 9.29
CA PHE A 92 -15.50 17.29 9.82
C PHE A 92 -15.83 17.50 11.31
N ASP A 93 -15.70 18.72 11.83
CA ASP A 93 -16.25 19.05 13.14
C ASP A 93 -17.78 19.16 13.09
N ASP A 94 -18.45 18.87 14.21
CA ASP A 94 -19.93 18.79 14.29
C ASP A 94 -20.63 20.05 13.76
N LYS A 95 -20.03 21.23 13.96
CA LYS A 95 -20.54 22.50 13.44
C LYS A 95 -20.46 22.54 11.92
N SER A 96 -19.31 22.24 11.34
CA SER A 96 -19.14 22.21 9.88
C SER A 96 -20.06 21.19 9.21
N ILE A 97 -20.21 19.99 9.80
CA ILE A 97 -21.10 18.92 9.30
C ILE A 97 -22.58 19.35 9.28
N SER A 98 -22.99 20.12 10.29
CA SER A 98 -24.38 20.58 10.41
C SER A 98 -24.68 21.80 9.54
N ASP A 99 -23.72 22.72 9.44
CA ASP A 99 -23.93 24.04 8.86
C ASP A 99 -23.69 24.10 7.34
N PHE A 100 -23.03 23.11 6.74
CA PHE A 100 -22.58 23.15 5.34
C PHE A 100 -23.00 21.91 4.55
N ALA A 101 -23.39 22.12 3.28
CA ALA A 101 -23.99 21.10 2.42
C ALA A 101 -23.02 19.94 2.13
N VAL A 102 -21.85 20.26 1.58
CA VAL A 102 -20.83 19.25 1.22
C VAL A 102 -20.36 18.47 2.45
N ASN A 103 -20.11 19.16 3.56
CA ASN A 103 -19.64 18.55 4.81
C ASN A 103 -20.69 17.57 5.37
N GLY A 104 -21.97 17.93 5.30
CA GLY A 104 -23.08 17.06 5.69
C GLY A 104 -23.22 15.83 4.79
N ALA A 105 -23.17 16.01 3.47
CA ALA A 105 -23.29 14.91 2.51
C ALA A 105 -22.13 13.90 2.68
N LEU A 106 -20.90 14.40 2.80
CA LEU A 106 -19.71 13.56 3.02
C LEU A 106 -19.77 12.82 4.36
N HIS A 107 -20.30 13.44 5.42
CA HIS A 107 -20.50 12.77 6.71
C HIS A 107 -21.42 11.55 6.57
N TYR A 108 -22.54 11.69 5.85
CA TYR A 108 -23.44 10.55 5.61
C TYR A 108 -22.82 9.49 4.71
N ALA A 109 -22.13 9.90 3.63
CA ALA A 109 -21.45 8.97 2.72
C ALA A 109 -20.36 8.16 3.41
N ARG A 110 -19.60 8.78 4.30
CA ARG A 110 -18.60 8.08 5.12
C ARG A 110 -19.25 7.13 6.11
N ALA A 111 -20.34 7.53 6.76
CA ALA A 111 -21.04 6.70 7.74
C ALA A 111 -21.63 5.41 7.12
N VAL A 112 -22.20 5.48 5.91
CA VAL A 112 -22.74 4.28 5.26
C VAL A 112 -21.65 3.28 4.85
N ILE A 113 -20.44 3.77 4.59
CA ILE A 113 -19.27 2.94 4.32
C ILE A 113 -18.72 2.34 5.62
N ASP A 114 -18.60 3.18 6.66
CA ASP A 114 -18.12 2.79 7.99
C ASP A 114 -19.00 1.70 8.64
N SER A 115 -20.28 1.65 8.29
CA SER A 115 -21.19 0.60 8.75
C SER A 115 -20.91 -0.79 8.13
N GLY A 116 -20.00 -0.89 7.16
CA GLY A 116 -19.70 -2.11 6.41
C GLY A 116 -20.81 -2.57 5.45
N LYS A 117 -21.84 -1.75 5.22
CA LYS A 117 -22.96 -2.09 4.33
C LYS A 117 -22.73 -1.63 2.90
N TYR A 118 -22.06 -0.50 2.74
CA TYR A 118 -21.70 0.02 1.43
C TYR A 118 -20.18 0.10 1.31
N HIS A 119 -19.64 -0.08 0.11
CA HIS A 119 -18.19 0.06 -0.14
C HIS A 119 -17.83 1.43 -0.72
N GLU A 120 -18.83 2.13 -1.25
CA GLU A 120 -18.70 3.37 -1.98
C GLU A 120 -20.03 4.13 -1.92
N ALA A 121 -19.99 5.44 -2.08
CA ALA A 121 -21.16 6.31 -2.09
C ALA A 121 -20.90 7.57 -2.92
N VAL A 122 -21.97 8.26 -3.33
CA VAL A 122 -21.87 9.58 -3.95
C VAL A 122 -22.43 10.62 -2.98
N ALA A 123 -21.61 11.59 -2.60
CA ALA A 123 -22.05 12.72 -1.78
C ALA A 123 -22.28 13.94 -2.66
N VAL A 124 -23.46 14.57 -2.53
CA VAL A 124 -23.81 15.78 -3.28
C VAL A 124 -24.15 16.91 -2.32
N GLY A 125 -23.38 17.99 -2.38
CA GLY A 125 -23.69 19.22 -1.65
C GLY A 125 -24.32 20.24 -2.59
N VAL A 126 -25.49 20.76 -2.22
CA VAL A 126 -26.18 21.82 -2.95
C VAL A 126 -26.30 23.05 -2.07
N ALA A 127 -25.94 24.22 -2.59
CA ALA A 127 -26.26 25.47 -1.92
C ALA A 127 -26.66 26.53 -2.93
N GLY A 128 -27.54 27.45 -2.54
CA GLY A 128 -27.98 28.51 -3.43
C GLY A 128 -28.78 29.61 -2.75
N ASP A 129 -28.87 30.75 -3.43
CA ASP A 129 -29.61 31.93 -2.98
C ASP A 129 -30.92 32.15 -3.76
N ASN A 130 -31.01 31.63 -4.98
CA ASN A 130 -32.17 31.65 -5.89
C ASN A 130 -31.95 30.66 -7.06
N GLU A 131 -32.95 30.46 -7.93
CA GLU A 131 -32.87 29.50 -9.06
C GLU A 131 -31.70 29.76 -10.03
N GLU A 132 -31.25 31.00 -10.20
CA GLU A 132 -30.12 31.36 -11.09
C GLU A 132 -28.76 31.27 -10.37
N ASN A 133 -28.76 31.12 -9.04
CA ASN A 133 -27.57 31.15 -8.21
C ASN A 133 -27.51 29.92 -7.28
N VAL A 134 -27.37 28.75 -7.90
CA VAL A 134 -27.19 27.45 -7.26
C VAL A 134 -25.85 26.87 -7.65
N THR A 135 -25.14 26.27 -6.70
CA THR A 135 -23.94 25.48 -6.95
C THR A 135 -24.14 24.07 -6.41
N ILE A 136 -23.77 23.10 -7.24
CA ILE A 136 -23.77 21.68 -6.91
C ILE A 136 -22.31 21.21 -6.93
N LYS A 137 -21.89 20.49 -5.89
CA LYS A 137 -20.63 19.77 -5.88
C LYS A 137 -20.88 18.29 -5.64
N VAL A 138 -20.25 17.45 -6.46
CA VAL A 138 -20.40 16.00 -6.42
C VAL A 138 -19.07 15.36 -6.05
N TYR A 139 -19.13 14.41 -5.12
CA TYR A 139 -17.99 13.68 -4.62
C TYR A 139 -18.26 12.18 -4.73
N TYR A 140 -17.29 11.46 -5.28
CA TYR A 140 -17.23 10.01 -5.16
C TYR A 140 -16.48 9.65 -3.89
N VAL A 141 -17.12 8.92 -2.99
CA VAL A 141 -16.59 8.54 -1.67
C VAL A 141 -16.31 7.05 -1.71
N PHE A 142 -15.05 6.69 -1.48
CA PHE A 142 -14.55 5.32 -1.65
C PHE A 142 -14.00 4.73 -0.35
N GLY A 143 -14.21 5.42 0.77
CA GLY A 143 -13.81 4.99 2.10
C GLY A 143 -14.43 5.85 3.20
N SER A 144 -14.38 5.37 4.45
CA SER A 144 -14.82 6.12 5.64
C SER A 144 -13.75 7.07 6.19
N ALA A 145 -12.50 7.01 5.71
CA ALA A 145 -11.44 7.94 6.09
C ALA A 145 -11.80 9.40 5.69
N PRO A 146 -11.37 10.42 6.45
CA PRO A 146 -11.69 11.82 6.16
C PRO A 146 -11.26 12.32 4.79
N ASN A 147 -10.28 11.70 4.14
CA ASN A 147 -9.74 12.06 2.83
C ASN A 147 -10.07 11.02 1.73
N ALA A 148 -10.91 10.01 2.02
CA ALA A 148 -11.28 8.98 1.05
C ALA A 148 -12.41 9.41 0.11
N TYR A 149 -12.22 10.56 -0.56
CA TYR A 149 -13.14 11.08 -1.56
C TYR A 149 -12.42 11.73 -2.75
N LYS A 150 -13.08 11.74 -3.91
CA LYS A 150 -12.68 12.41 -5.14
C LYS A 150 -13.74 13.43 -5.53
N GLU A 151 -13.36 14.71 -5.63
CA GLU A 151 -14.24 15.75 -6.15
C GLU A 151 -14.37 15.63 -7.67
N LEU A 152 -15.59 15.51 -8.16
CA LEU A 152 -15.89 15.46 -9.59
C LEU A 152 -16.18 16.87 -10.09
N SER A 153 -15.14 17.70 -10.17
CA SER A 153 -15.23 19.14 -10.45
C SER A 153 -15.92 19.50 -11.77
N LYS A 154 -15.97 18.56 -12.73
CA LYS A 154 -16.68 18.72 -14.01
C LYS A 154 -18.18 18.47 -13.91
N VAL A 155 -18.67 17.87 -12.82
CA VAL A 155 -20.07 17.51 -12.61
C VAL A 155 -20.73 18.59 -11.75
N THR A 156 -21.46 19.48 -12.41
CA THR A 156 -22.11 20.65 -11.79
C THR A 156 -23.64 20.60 -11.84
N THR A 157 -24.21 19.53 -12.39
CA THR A 157 -25.66 19.31 -12.56
C THR A 157 -26.05 17.91 -12.11
N PHE A 158 -27.35 17.62 -12.07
CA PHE A 158 -27.89 16.29 -11.76
C PHE A 158 -28.00 15.37 -12.98
N ASP A 159 -27.55 15.79 -14.17
CA ASP A 159 -27.76 15.05 -15.43
C ASP A 159 -27.17 13.63 -15.41
N PHE A 160 -26.15 13.40 -14.59
CA PHE A 160 -25.60 12.06 -14.37
C PHE A 160 -26.61 11.05 -13.76
N LEU A 161 -27.75 11.52 -13.26
CA LEU A 161 -28.84 10.73 -12.70
C LEU A 161 -29.95 10.40 -13.70
N GLU A 162 -29.89 10.87 -14.94
CA GLU A 162 -31.00 10.76 -15.90
C GLU A 162 -31.40 9.29 -16.15
N ASN A 163 -30.42 8.41 -16.35
CA ASN A 163 -30.65 7.00 -16.62
C ASN A 163 -29.42 6.16 -16.27
N GLU A 164 -29.57 4.84 -16.35
CA GLU A 164 -28.52 3.88 -15.98
C GLU A 164 -27.25 4.03 -16.83
N SER A 165 -27.38 4.28 -18.14
CA SER A 165 -26.23 4.46 -19.04
C SER A 165 -25.43 5.73 -18.72
N THR A 166 -26.12 6.84 -18.41
CA THR A 166 -25.47 8.09 -18.02
C THR A 166 -24.77 7.93 -16.67
N PHE A 167 -25.42 7.26 -15.71
CA PHE A 167 -24.82 6.98 -14.41
C PHE A 167 -23.60 6.06 -14.53
N GLU A 168 -23.64 5.04 -15.40
CA GLU A 168 -22.47 4.17 -15.64
C GLU A 168 -21.27 4.92 -16.20
N THR A 169 -21.50 5.90 -17.07
CA THR A 169 -20.43 6.74 -17.63
C THR A 169 -19.82 7.63 -16.55
N PHE A 170 -20.67 8.31 -15.77
CA PHE A 170 -20.26 9.06 -14.59
C PHE A 170 -19.46 8.19 -13.62
N TYR A 171 -19.92 6.97 -13.35
CA TYR A 171 -19.30 6.06 -12.40
C TYR A 171 -17.91 5.60 -12.87
N LYS A 172 -17.73 5.32 -14.16
CA LYS A 172 -16.42 4.99 -14.74
C LYS A 172 -15.41 6.14 -14.59
N ASP A 173 -15.85 7.38 -14.76
CA ASP A 173 -15.00 8.57 -14.58
C ASP A 173 -14.76 8.86 -13.08
N ALA A 174 -15.69 8.46 -12.23
CA ALA A 174 -15.65 8.69 -10.79
C ALA A 174 -14.65 7.79 -10.06
N ILE A 175 -14.55 6.51 -10.44
CA ILE A 175 -13.60 5.57 -9.87
C ILE A 175 -12.17 6.11 -10.00
N LEU A 176 -11.32 5.76 -9.02
CA LEU A 176 -9.91 6.13 -9.02
C LEU A 176 -9.14 5.46 -10.16
N SER A 177 -8.46 6.26 -10.96
CA SER A 177 -7.39 5.82 -11.85
C SER A 177 -6.16 5.34 -11.06
N GLU A 178 -5.28 4.56 -11.68
CA GLU A 178 -4.04 4.11 -11.04
C GLU A 178 -3.14 5.29 -10.64
N GLU A 179 -3.14 6.37 -11.45
CA GLU A 179 -2.43 7.61 -11.12
C GLU A 179 -3.01 8.29 -9.86
N GLU A 180 -4.34 8.35 -9.73
CA GLU A 180 -4.99 8.93 -8.55
C GLU A 180 -4.76 8.09 -7.29
N LYS A 181 -4.85 6.75 -7.40
CA LYS A 181 -4.51 5.85 -6.29
C LYS A 181 -3.06 6.07 -5.85
N HIS A 182 -2.13 6.18 -6.81
CA HIS A 182 -0.72 6.42 -6.51
C HIS A 182 -0.50 7.77 -5.83
N GLN A 183 -1.20 8.82 -6.26
CA GLN A 183 -1.12 10.13 -5.60
C GLN A 183 -1.63 10.06 -4.15
N ILE A 184 -2.76 9.37 -3.91
CA ILE A 184 -3.29 9.15 -2.56
C ILE A 184 -2.26 8.42 -1.69
N LEU A 185 -1.57 7.43 -2.26
CA LEU A 185 -0.52 6.68 -1.58
C LEU A 185 0.70 7.56 -1.26
N ILE A 186 1.14 8.42 -2.17
CA ILE A 186 2.21 9.39 -1.93
C ILE A 186 1.83 10.38 -0.82
N ASP A 187 0.65 10.97 -0.91
CA ASP A 187 0.16 11.94 0.07
C ASP A 187 0.03 11.30 1.46
N SER A 188 -0.44 10.05 1.48
CA SER A 188 -0.52 9.23 2.68
C SER A 188 0.87 8.83 3.20
N GLN A 189 1.84 8.57 2.32
CA GLN A 189 3.20 8.17 2.70
C GLN A 189 3.90 9.26 3.50
N ALA A 190 3.81 10.54 3.09
CA ALA A 190 4.41 11.64 3.84
C ALA A 190 3.80 11.75 5.26
N THR A 191 2.49 11.56 5.36
CA THR A 191 1.75 11.58 6.62
C THR A 191 2.13 10.39 7.51
N LEU A 192 2.13 9.18 6.96
CA LEU A 192 2.51 7.93 7.64
C LEU A 192 3.98 7.94 8.07
N GLN A 193 4.89 8.50 7.27
CA GLN A 193 6.28 8.76 7.66
C GLN A 193 6.35 9.66 8.90
N GLY A 194 5.55 10.72 8.92
CA GLY A 194 5.43 11.63 10.06
C GLY A 194 4.96 10.90 11.32
N TYR A 195 3.90 10.10 11.21
CA TYR A 195 3.39 9.30 12.32
C TYR A 195 4.37 8.23 12.78
N ALA A 196 5.04 7.53 11.88
CA ALA A 196 6.04 6.53 12.22
C ALA A 196 7.23 7.13 12.96
N LYS A 197 7.70 8.32 12.58
CA LYS A 197 8.75 9.05 13.33
C LYS A 197 8.31 9.39 14.75
N LYS A 198 7.08 9.89 14.91
CA LYS A 198 6.50 10.18 16.23
C LYS A 198 6.31 8.92 17.08
N LEU A 199 5.80 7.83 16.48
CA LEU A 199 5.65 6.55 17.17
C LEU A 199 7.00 5.97 17.59
N ASN A 200 8.01 6.02 16.72
CA ASN A 200 9.37 5.59 17.06
C ASN A 200 9.93 6.38 18.24
N LYS A 201 9.70 7.69 18.27
CA LYS A 201 10.10 8.54 19.40
C LYS A 201 9.34 8.17 20.68
N LEU A 202 8.01 7.99 20.60
CA LEU A 202 7.17 7.53 21.71
C LEU A 202 7.69 6.21 22.30
N MET A 203 7.88 5.20 21.46
CA MET A 203 8.35 3.88 21.86
C MET A 203 9.79 3.92 22.41
N HIS A 204 10.66 4.75 21.82
CA HIS A 204 12.03 4.95 22.31
C HIS A 204 12.07 5.60 23.69
N ASN A 205 11.24 6.62 23.94
CA ASN A 205 11.12 7.26 25.26
C ASN A 205 10.69 6.27 26.36
N HIS A 206 10.02 5.19 25.97
CA HIS A 206 9.62 4.09 26.85
C HIS A 206 10.54 2.85 26.78
N ASN A 207 11.78 3.00 26.28
CA ASN A 207 12.80 1.94 26.22
C ASN A 207 12.37 0.68 25.43
N ILE A 208 11.54 0.85 24.40
CA ILE A 208 11.18 -0.23 23.48
C ILE A 208 12.18 -0.26 22.32
N THR A 209 12.84 -1.41 22.14
CA THR A 209 13.89 -1.61 21.13
C THR A 209 13.30 -1.74 19.72
N ALA A 210 14.09 -1.49 18.67
CA ALA A 210 13.60 -1.58 17.29
C ALA A 210 12.97 -2.96 16.93
N PRO A 211 13.53 -4.11 17.33
CA PRO A 211 12.87 -5.42 17.13
C PRO A 211 11.52 -5.55 17.85
N GLN A 212 11.39 -4.99 19.06
CA GLN A 212 10.12 -5.02 19.80
C GLN A 212 9.06 -4.14 19.13
N ARG A 213 9.44 -2.98 18.60
CA ARG A 213 8.53 -2.03 17.94
C ARG A 213 7.71 -2.69 16.82
N VAL A 214 8.35 -3.58 16.06
CA VAL A 214 7.73 -4.35 14.97
C VAL A 214 6.55 -5.17 15.48
N LEU A 215 6.79 -5.88 16.58
CA LEU A 215 5.82 -6.77 17.22
C LEU A 215 4.69 -5.98 17.86
N TYR A 216 5.01 -4.84 18.48
CA TYR A 216 4.02 -3.91 19.04
C TYR A 216 3.07 -3.41 17.95
N VAL A 217 3.60 -2.89 16.84
CA VAL A 217 2.78 -2.38 15.73
C VAL A 217 1.89 -3.49 15.17
N SER A 218 2.49 -4.62 14.79
CA SER A 218 1.78 -5.70 14.12
C SER A 218 0.73 -6.34 15.04
N GLY A 219 1.08 -6.56 16.31
CA GLY A 219 0.19 -7.17 17.30
C GLY A 219 -0.96 -6.25 17.69
N MET A 220 -0.71 -4.95 17.87
CA MET A 220 -1.77 -3.99 18.18
C MET A 220 -2.75 -3.83 17.01
N LEU A 221 -2.26 -3.77 15.77
CA LEU A 221 -3.12 -3.73 14.59
C LEU A 221 -3.98 -4.99 14.45
N LEU A 222 -3.43 -6.16 14.77
CA LEU A 222 -4.20 -7.41 14.83
C LEU A 222 -5.26 -7.38 15.92
N SER A 223 -4.94 -6.88 17.12
CA SER A 223 -5.92 -6.82 18.20
C SER A 223 -7.04 -5.78 17.97
N MET A 224 -6.83 -4.82 17.05
CA MET A 224 -7.86 -3.87 16.62
C MET A 224 -8.81 -4.45 15.57
N GLN A 225 -8.49 -5.61 14.98
CA GLN A 225 -9.38 -6.26 14.03
C GLN A 225 -10.56 -6.91 14.73
N ASP A 226 -11.73 -6.84 14.09
CA ASP A 226 -12.88 -7.65 14.47
C ASP A 226 -12.56 -9.15 14.37
N ILE A 227 -13.10 -9.93 15.30
CA ILE A 227 -12.98 -11.39 15.29
C ILE A 227 -14.15 -11.93 14.47
N VAL A 228 -13.84 -12.66 13.41
CA VAL A 228 -14.82 -13.31 12.54
C VAL A 228 -14.55 -14.81 12.50
N ASP A 229 -15.63 -15.60 12.56
CA ASP A 229 -15.54 -17.06 12.44
C ASP A 229 -15.26 -17.49 10.98
N CYS A 230 -15.04 -18.79 10.76
CA CYS A 230 -14.80 -19.37 9.43
C CYS A 230 -15.99 -19.21 8.45
N LYS A 231 -17.17 -18.78 8.94
CA LYS A 231 -18.37 -18.51 8.14
C LYS A 231 -18.55 -17.01 7.87
N GLY A 232 -17.63 -16.17 8.35
CA GLY A 232 -17.68 -14.71 8.21
C GLY A 232 -18.64 -14.04 9.19
N ASN A 233 -19.12 -14.74 10.22
CA ASN A 233 -19.92 -14.11 11.27
C ASN A 233 -19.01 -13.39 12.26
N LYS A 234 -19.36 -12.17 12.64
CA LYS A 234 -18.67 -11.42 13.69
C LYS A 234 -18.91 -12.07 15.05
N VAL A 235 -17.83 -12.53 15.68
CA VAL A 235 -17.80 -13.18 17.00
C VAL A 235 -17.58 -12.15 18.09
N ASP A 236 -16.64 -11.22 17.89
CA ASP A 236 -16.29 -10.16 18.83
C ASP A 236 -15.81 -8.92 18.10
N GLU A 237 -15.84 -7.77 18.79
CA GLU A 237 -15.30 -6.51 18.28
C GLU A 237 -13.78 -6.45 18.49
N GLY A 238 -13.10 -5.76 17.58
CA GLY A 238 -11.70 -5.38 17.79
C GLY A 238 -11.54 -4.44 18.99
N LEU A 239 -10.38 -4.49 19.65
CA LEU A 239 -10.09 -3.59 20.77
C LEU A 239 -10.02 -2.13 20.30
N ILE A 240 -10.57 -1.24 21.12
CA ILE A 240 -10.46 0.21 20.99
C ILE A 240 -9.72 0.82 22.21
N PRO A 241 -9.23 2.07 22.13
CA PRO A 241 -8.47 2.69 23.23
C PRO A 241 -9.18 2.70 24.59
N ASP A 242 -10.52 2.72 24.61
CA ASP A 242 -11.32 2.75 25.83
C ASP A 242 -11.36 1.40 26.58
N ASP A 243 -11.01 0.30 25.90
CA ASP A 243 -10.92 -1.04 26.51
C ASP A 243 -9.68 -1.20 27.39
N LEU A 244 -8.64 -0.43 27.08
CA LEU A 244 -7.41 -0.36 27.85
C LEU A 244 -7.59 0.65 28.98
N LYS A 245 -7.45 0.19 30.22
CA LYS A 245 -7.84 0.95 31.42
C LYS A 245 -6.71 1.10 32.43
N GLY A 246 -5.53 0.55 32.15
CA GLY A 246 -4.39 0.52 33.07
C GLY A 246 -4.73 -0.23 34.36
N VAL A 247 -5.47 -1.35 34.25
CA VAL A 247 -5.83 -2.14 35.43
C VAL A 247 -4.59 -2.86 35.95
N GLN A 248 -4.22 -2.58 37.21
CA GLN A 248 -3.05 -3.17 37.88
C GLN A 248 -3.38 -4.57 38.40
N SER A 249 -3.57 -5.52 37.48
CA SER A 249 -3.86 -6.92 37.76
C SER A 249 -3.14 -7.80 36.76
N GLU A 250 -2.52 -8.88 37.25
CA GLU A 250 -1.76 -9.83 36.43
C GLU A 250 -2.52 -10.34 35.19
N THR A 251 -3.84 -10.50 35.30
CA THR A 251 -4.68 -11.03 34.22
C THR A 251 -5.44 -9.98 33.42
N LYS A 252 -5.53 -8.74 33.91
CA LYS A 252 -6.37 -7.68 33.29
C LYS A 252 -5.60 -6.45 32.85
N ARG A 253 -4.30 -6.43 33.06
CA ARG A 253 -3.41 -5.38 32.57
C ARG A 253 -3.43 -5.26 31.05
N ASP A 254 -3.17 -4.06 30.55
CA ASP A 254 -3.45 -3.70 29.16
C ASP A 254 -2.65 -4.55 28.17
N GLY A 255 -1.36 -4.79 28.42
CA GLY A 255 -0.53 -5.65 27.58
C GLY A 255 -1.06 -7.09 27.50
N LYS A 256 -1.62 -7.61 28.60
CA LYS A 256 -2.22 -8.95 28.62
C LYS A 256 -3.51 -9.01 27.81
N LYS A 257 -4.37 -7.99 27.90
CA LYS A 257 -5.59 -7.88 27.08
C LYS A 257 -5.28 -7.86 25.59
N VAL A 258 -4.28 -7.09 25.18
CA VAL A 258 -3.84 -7.03 23.76
C VAL A 258 -3.43 -8.43 23.29
N VAL A 259 -2.57 -9.13 24.04
CA VAL A 259 -2.13 -10.49 23.68
C VAL A 259 -3.27 -11.50 23.69
N ASP A 260 -4.20 -11.41 24.63
CA ASP A 260 -5.37 -12.29 24.70
C ASP A 260 -6.33 -12.06 23.53
N GLN A 261 -6.51 -10.82 23.09
CA GLN A 261 -7.28 -10.51 21.89
C GLN A 261 -6.62 -11.07 20.63
N ILE A 262 -5.29 -10.92 20.49
CA ILE A 262 -4.54 -11.52 19.38
C ILE A 262 -4.76 -13.05 19.39
N LYS A 263 -4.70 -13.67 20.56
CA LYS A 263 -4.96 -15.10 20.69
C LYS A 263 -6.37 -15.48 20.25
N ALA A 264 -7.40 -14.77 20.72
CA ALA A 264 -8.79 -15.02 20.32
C ALA A 264 -8.97 -14.86 18.80
N PHE A 265 -8.38 -13.81 18.23
CA PHE A 265 -8.41 -13.57 16.78
C PHE A 265 -7.72 -14.68 15.97
N LEU A 266 -6.58 -15.20 16.45
CA LEU A 266 -5.88 -16.31 15.80
C LEU A 266 -6.58 -17.67 16.03
N ASP A 267 -7.27 -17.85 17.17
CA ASP A 267 -8.01 -19.07 17.51
C ASP A 267 -9.20 -19.30 16.57
N GLU A 268 -9.85 -18.23 16.09
CA GLU A 268 -10.95 -18.31 15.11
C GLU A 268 -10.48 -18.50 13.65
N ARG A 269 -9.16 -18.45 13.40
CA ARG A 269 -8.60 -18.69 12.07
C ARG A 269 -8.10 -20.13 11.96
N GLU A 270 -8.23 -20.72 10.78
CA GLU A 270 -7.72 -22.06 10.45
C GLU A 270 -6.17 -22.07 10.31
N ILE A 271 -5.46 -21.57 11.32
CA ILE A 271 -4.01 -21.47 11.36
C ILE A 271 -3.44 -22.73 12.03
N ASN A 272 -2.37 -23.28 11.48
CA ASN A 272 -1.64 -24.39 12.10
C ASN A 272 -1.19 -24.04 13.54
N GLU A 273 -1.36 -24.97 14.48
CA GLU A 273 -1.08 -24.74 15.91
C GLU A 273 0.38 -24.39 16.22
N ASP A 274 1.36 -24.94 15.49
CA ASP A 274 2.77 -24.59 15.68
C ASP A 274 3.03 -23.14 15.23
N LYS A 275 2.43 -22.74 14.10
CA LYS A 275 2.46 -21.35 13.60
C LYS A 275 1.83 -20.40 14.61
N LYS A 276 0.64 -20.73 15.13
CA LYS A 276 -0.05 -19.94 16.16
C LYS A 276 0.80 -19.81 17.42
N THR A 277 1.38 -20.91 17.89
CA THR A 277 2.23 -20.93 19.08
C THR A 277 3.45 -20.02 18.91
N LEU A 278 4.11 -20.08 17.76
CA LEU A 278 5.27 -19.22 17.47
C LEU A 278 4.89 -17.74 17.42
N MET A 279 3.79 -17.40 16.75
CA MET A 279 3.29 -16.02 16.69
C MET A 279 2.95 -15.48 18.08
N LEU A 280 2.24 -16.26 18.90
CA LEU A 280 1.89 -15.88 20.27
C LEU A 280 3.12 -15.73 21.17
N ALA A 281 4.15 -16.57 20.98
CA ALA A 281 5.41 -16.40 21.69
C ALA A 281 6.09 -15.06 21.33
N SER A 282 6.07 -14.66 20.06
CA SER A 282 6.58 -13.35 19.62
C SER A 282 5.73 -12.20 20.17
N PHE A 283 4.41 -12.25 20.05
CA PHE A 283 3.53 -11.20 20.59
C PHE A 283 3.52 -11.12 22.11
N GLY A 284 3.94 -12.18 22.80
CA GLY A 284 4.15 -12.19 24.25
C GLY A 284 5.05 -11.05 24.74
N GLU A 285 5.99 -10.56 23.91
CA GLU A 285 6.84 -9.40 24.20
C GLU A 285 6.04 -8.12 24.54
N ILE A 286 4.82 -7.96 24.01
CA ILE A 286 3.94 -6.82 24.33
C ILE A 286 3.55 -6.82 25.80
N SER A 287 3.31 -8.02 26.34
CA SER A 287 2.89 -8.22 27.73
C SER A 287 4.04 -8.57 28.66
N LYS A 288 5.27 -8.76 28.17
CA LYS A 288 6.35 -9.33 28.98
C LYS A 288 6.78 -8.48 30.18
N ASP A 289 6.80 -7.16 29.99
CA ASP A 289 7.20 -6.20 31.03
C ASP A 289 5.94 -5.58 31.66
N SER A 290 5.59 -6.00 32.87
CA SER A 290 4.40 -5.54 33.58
C SER A 290 4.47 -4.06 33.96
N GLN A 291 5.66 -3.47 34.12
CA GLN A 291 5.80 -2.04 34.44
C GLN A 291 5.28 -1.14 33.32
N ARG A 292 5.23 -1.64 32.07
CA ARG A 292 4.64 -0.90 30.94
C ARG A 292 3.12 -0.75 31.06
N ASP A 293 2.48 -1.56 31.89
CA ASP A 293 1.05 -1.48 32.15
C ASP A 293 0.70 -0.61 33.38
N GLU A 294 1.71 -0.16 34.15
CA GLU A 294 1.52 0.78 35.26
C GLU A 294 1.11 2.18 34.73
N LEU A 295 0.26 2.87 35.49
CA LEU A 295 -0.17 4.22 35.13
C LEU A 295 1.02 5.18 35.24
N THR A 296 1.30 5.89 34.15
CA THR A 296 2.38 6.87 34.07
C THR A 296 1.92 8.13 33.33
N THR A 297 2.69 9.20 33.45
CA THR A 297 2.44 10.45 32.73
C THR A 297 2.46 10.20 31.23
N ASN A 298 1.48 10.79 30.52
CA ASN A 298 1.41 10.67 29.06
C ASN A 298 2.61 11.33 28.37
N ASP A 299 3.20 10.65 27.40
CA ASP A 299 4.18 11.24 26.50
C ASP A 299 3.54 12.33 25.62
N LYS A 300 4.33 13.35 25.29
CA LYS A 300 3.90 14.53 24.53
C LYS A 300 3.36 14.17 23.14
N GLU A 301 3.84 13.09 22.53
CA GLU A 301 3.43 12.66 21.19
C GLU A 301 2.00 12.10 21.14
N VAL A 302 1.43 11.67 22.28
CA VAL A 302 0.08 11.10 22.36
C VAL A 302 -0.85 11.80 23.35
N ALA A 303 -0.33 12.67 24.22
CA ALA A 303 -1.11 13.30 25.29
C ALA A 303 -2.37 14.04 24.82
N GLN A 304 -2.38 14.59 23.59
CA GLN A 304 -3.54 15.29 23.03
C GLN A 304 -4.70 14.34 22.63
N LEU A 305 -4.41 13.05 22.45
CA LEU A 305 -5.38 12.03 22.06
C LEU A 305 -5.97 11.29 23.26
N LEU A 306 -5.42 11.51 24.46
CA LEU A 306 -5.83 10.83 25.68
C LEU A 306 -6.59 11.79 26.60
N PRO A 307 -7.82 11.44 27.03
CA PRO A 307 -8.60 12.30 27.91
C PRO A 307 -8.07 12.28 29.35
N GLN A 308 -7.51 11.16 29.82
CA GLN A 308 -6.92 11.05 31.16
C GLN A 308 -5.46 11.54 31.17
N LYS A 309 -5.02 12.10 32.31
CA LYS A 309 -3.64 12.62 32.50
C LYS A 309 -2.58 11.52 32.62
N GLU A 310 -2.96 10.35 33.11
CA GLU A 310 -2.08 9.20 33.31
C GLU A 310 -2.70 7.96 32.68
N ASN A 311 -1.90 7.22 31.93
CA ASN A 311 -2.29 5.99 31.24
C ASN A 311 -1.09 5.04 31.18
N SER A 312 -1.36 3.75 31.02
CA SER A 312 -0.30 2.77 30.77
C SER A 312 0.47 3.09 29.49
N VAL A 313 1.74 2.69 29.42
CA VAL A 313 2.54 2.80 28.18
C VAL A 313 1.88 2.02 27.05
N THR A 314 1.35 0.83 27.34
CA THR A 314 0.61 0.02 26.36
C THR A 314 -0.57 0.80 25.78
N LYS A 315 -1.40 1.44 26.61
CA LYS A 315 -2.52 2.26 26.14
C LYS A 315 -2.06 3.46 25.33
N GLN A 316 -0.98 4.12 25.75
CA GLN A 316 -0.41 5.25 25.02
C GLN A 316 -0.01 4.85 23.59
N ILE A 317 0.74 3.76 23.42
CA ILE A 317 1.14 3.26 22.10
C ILE A 317 -0.08 2.81 21.31
N PHE A 318 -0.99 2.05 21.94
CA PHE A 318 -2.21 1.56 21.31
C PHE A 318 -3.09 2.69 20.78
N THR A 319 -3.31 3.74 21.58
CA THR A 319 -4.11 4.92 21.20
C THR A 319 -3.47 5.66 20.04
N PHE A 320 -2.14 5.83 20.06
CA PHE A 320 -1.43 6.46 18.95
C PHE A 320 -1.64 5.69 17.66
N ILE A 321 -1.50 4.36 17.69
CA ILE A 321 -1.71 3.50 16.53
C ILE A 321 -3.16 3.53 16.07
N TYR A 322 -4.10 3.44 16.99
CA TYR A 322 -5.52 3.43 16.67
C TYR A 322 -5.95 4.71 15.94
N GLU A 323 -5.63 5.88 16.50
CA GLU A 323 -6.11 7.17 16.00
C GLU A 323 -5.39 7.62 14.71
N ASN A 324 -4.07 7.42 14.63
CA ASN A 324 -3.28 7.98 13.52
C ASN A 324 -3.03 6.97 12.38
N ILE A 325 -3.16 5.67 12.66
CA ILE A 325 -2.75 4.62 11.71
C ILE A 325 -3.95 3.75 11.38
N PHE A 326 -4.54 3.06 12.36
CA PHE A 326 -5.65 2.13 12.13
C PHE A 326 -6.85 2.83 11.47
N LYS A 327 -7.39 3.91 12.06
CA LYS A 327 -8.52 4.65 11.46
C LYS A 327 -8.21 5.21 10.08
N SER A 328 -6.96 5.63 9.87
CA SER A 328 -6.51 6.16 8.58
C SER A 328 -6.52 5.06 7.53
N ILE A 329 -6.00 3.87 7.86
CA ILE A 329 -5.84 2.74 6.95
C ILE A 329 -7.16 1.99 6.74
N ASP A 330 -7.87 1.65 7.82
CA ASP A 330 -9.15 0.95 7.81
C ASP A 330 -10.25 1.77 7.11
N GLY A 331 -10.17 3.10 7.22
CA GLY A 331 -11.05 4.00 6.50
C GLY A 331 -10.91 3.95 4.97
N PHE A 332 -9.94 3.23 4.42
CA PHE A 332 -9.85 2.89 2.99
C PHE A 332 -10.32 1.45 2.67
N GLY A 333 -11.04 0.77 3.57
CA GLY A 333 -11.38 -0.66 3.47
C GLY A 333 -12.06 -1.13 2.16
N GLY A 334 -12.65 -0.24 1.36
CA GLY A 334 -13.12 -0.54 0.00
C GLY A 334 -12.00 -0.77 -1.03
N HIS A 335 -10.77 -0.43 -0.68
CA HIS A 335 -9.54 -0.48 -1.46
C HIS A 335 -8.44 -1.24 -0.69
N ILE A 336 -8.53 -2.57 -0.72
CA ILE A 336 -7.58 -3.50 -0.05
C ILE A 336 -6.13 -3.26 -0.51
N ASP A 337 -5.95 -2.81 -1.76
CA ASP A 337 -4.67 -2.38 -2.34
C ASP A 337 -4.08 -1.19 -1.58
N ILE A 338 -4.85 -0.10 -1.43
CA ILE A 338 -4.41 1.11 -0.72
C ILE A 338 -4.14 0.80 0.76
N MET A 339 -5.07 0.12 1.42
CA MET A 339 -4.97 -0.26 2.82
C MET A 339 -3.67 -1.05 3.07
N GLY A 340 -3.43 -2.04 2.22
CA GLY A 340 -2.27 -2.89 2.31
C GLY A 340 -0.95 -2.17 2.08
N GLU A 341 -0.88 -1.32 1.06
CA GLU A 341 0.32 -0.52 0.78
C GLU A 341 0.61 0.46 1.93
N MET A 342 -0.41 1.10 2.49
CA MET A 342 -0.28 1.97 3.66
C MET A 342 0.25 1.19 4.89
N TYR A 343 -0.21 -0.05 5.10
CA TYR A 343 0.34 -0.93 6.15
C TYR A 343 1.81 -1.24 5.93
N SER A 344 2.19 -1.67 4.73
CA SER A 344 3.57 -2.01 4.38
C SER A 344 4.50 -0.80 4.51
N GLU A 345 4.04 0.35 4.06
CA GLU A 345 4.79 1.59 4.11
C GLU A 345 4.93 2.12 5.54
N PHE A 346 3.88 2.00 6.36
CA PHE A 346 3.96 2.31 7.78
C PHE A 346 4.97 1.41 8.50
N LEU A 347 4.88 0.10 8.29
CA LEU A 347 5.81 -0.87 8.87
C LEU A 347 7.25 -0.52 8.50
N LYS A 348 7.54 -0.27 7.23
CA LYS A 348 8.87 0.14 6.77
C LYS A 348 9.45 1.30 7.59
N TYR A 349 8.67 2.31 7.94
CA TYR A 349 9.15 3.43 8.78
C TYR A 349 9.14 3.12 10.28
N ALA A 350 8.16 2.36 10.77
CA ALA A 350 8.08 1.95 12.17
C ALA A 350 9.21 1.00 12.58
N LEU A 351 9.75 0.23 11.62
CA LEU A 351 10.96 -0.58 11.75
C LEU A 351 12.25 0.26 11.91
N GLY A 352 12.17 1.59 11.74
CA GLY A 352 13.31 2.51 11.73
C GLY A 352 14.09 2.47 10.41
N ASP A 353 15.23 3.16 10.35
CA ASP A 353 16.11 3.20 9.17
C ASP A 353 16.80 1.84 8.86
N GLY A 354 16.25 0.70 9.31
CA GLY A 354 16.68 -0.69 9.08
C GLY A 354 18.11 -1.05 9.51
N LYS A 355 18.94 -0.06 9.84
CA LYS A 355 20.35 -0.22 10.24
C LYS A 355 20.53 -1.04 11.51
N GLU A 356 19.59 -0.94 12.45
CA GLU A 356 19.66 -1.68 13.73
C GLU A 356 19.24 -3.15 13.57
N ILE A 357 18.50 -3.49 12.50
CA ILE A 357 17.97 -4.85 12.28
C ILE A 357 18.72 -5.56 11.13
N GLY A 358 19.42 -4.83 10.27
CA GLY A 358 20.20 -5.38 9.14
C GLY A 358 19.35 -5.92 7.99
N ILE A 359 18.07 -5.56 7.93
CA ILE A 359 17.10 -6.08 6.97
C ILE A 359 16.86 -5.04 5.87
N VAL A 360 17.06 -5.45 4.62
CA VAL A 360 16.78 -4.63 3.44
C VAL A 360 15.42 -5.03 2.89
N LEU A 361 14.41 -4.16 3.04
CA LEU A 361 13.08 -4.38 2.48
C LEU A 361 13.02 -3.91 1.03
N THR A 362 12.45 -4.74 0.16
CA THR A 362 12.20 -4.37 -1.24
C THR A 362 11.08 -3.33 -1.34
N PRO A 363 11.27 -2.21 -2.04
CA PRO A 363 10.19 -1.24 -2.24
C PRO A 363 8.99 -1.85 -3.01
N PRO A 364 7.74 -1.49 -2.67
CA PRO A 364 6.53 -2.07 -3.31
C PRO A 364 6.48 -1.92 -4.83
N TYR A 365 6.94 -0.79 -5.37
CA TYR A 365 6.98 -0.57 -6.82
C TYR A 365 7.94 -1.55 -7.54
N VAL A 366 9.02 -2.01 -6.87
CA VAL A 366 9.92 -3.03 -7.43
C VAL A 366 9.30 -4.41 -7.34
N THR A 367 8.67 -4.77 -6.23
CA THR A 367 8.00 -6.07 -6.08
C THR A 367 6.86 -6.21 -7.09
N LYS A 368 6.06 -5.16 -7.27
CA LYS A 368 4.99 -5.08 -8.29
C LYS A 368 5.56 -5.18 -9.72
N MET A 369 6.61 -4.43 -10.04
CA MET A 369 7.25 -4.49 -11.35
C MET A 369 7.78 -5.90 -11.67
N MET A 370 8.51 -6.54 -10.76
CA MET A 370 9.02 -7.90 -10.96
C MET A 370 7.87 -8.91 -11.13
N ALA A 371 6.81 -8.78 -10.32
CA ALA A 371 5.60 -9.61 -10.43
C ALA A 371 4.90 -9.44 -11.79
N GLN A 372 4.81 -8.22 -12.31
CA GLN A 372 4.24 -7.91 -13.63
C GLN A 372 5.12 -8.41 -14.79
N ILE A 373 6.44 -8.30 -14.65
CA ILE A 373 7.42 -8.85 -15.61
C ILE A 373 7.25 -10.36 -15.76
N LEU A 374 7.02 -11.06 -14.64
CA LEU A 374 6.75 -12.49 -14.66
C LEU A 374 5.34 -12.85 -15.15
N GLY A 375 4.47 -11.87 -15.39
CA GLY A 375 3.11 -12.10 -15.89
C GLY A 375 2.29 -12.98 -14.94
N ILE A 376 2.23 -12.59 -13.67
CA ILE A 376 1.41 -13.28 -12.66
C ILE A 376 -0.08 -13.10 -12.96
N THR A 377 -0.83 -14.19 -12.90
CA THR A 377 -2.29 -14.28 -13.10
C THR A 377 -2.91 -15.09 -11.96
N SER A 378 -4.24 -15.14 -11.86
CA SER A 378 -4.95 -15.94 -10.84
C SER A 378 -4.60 -17.44 -10.88
N GLU A 379 -4.13 -17.96 -12.02
CA GLU A 379 -3.69 -19.36 -12.19
C GLU A 379 -2.23 -19.61 -11.77
N SER A 380 -1.49 -18.54 -11.45
CA SER A 380 -0.09 -18.65 -11.06
C SER A 380 0.05 -19.19 -9.64
N LYS A 381 1.09 -20.00 -9.41
CA LYS A 381 1.53 -20.44 -8.08
C LYS A 381 2.90 -19.86 -7.79
N VAL A 382 2.95 -18.95 -6.84
CA VAL A 382 4.10 -18.07 -6.60
C VAL A 382 4.81 -18.49 -5.32
N MET A 383 6.12 -18.65 -5.43
CA MET A 383 6.99 -19.05 -4.33
C MET A 383 8.05 -17.97 -4.03
N ASP A 384 8.22 -17.67 -2.74
CA ASP A 384 9.27 -16.80 -2.22
C ASP A 384 10.06 -17.54 -1.12
N LEU A 385 11.34 -17.79 -1.35
CA LEU A 385 12.22 -18.57 -0.48
C LEU A 385 12.97 -17.72 0.56
N ALA A 386 12.81 -16.39 0.50
CA ALA A 386 13.40 -15.42 1.41
C ALA A 386 12.36 -14.32 1.69
N THR A 387 11.23 -14.74 2.26
CA THR A 387 9.98 -13.97 2.23
C THR A 387 10.06 -12.62 2.92
N GLY A 388 10.90 -12.47 3.95
CA GLY A 388 11.01 -11.23 4.71
C GLY A 388 9.66 -10.81 5.28
N SER A 389 9.15 -9.64 4.88
CA SER A 389 7.84 -9.12 5.28
C SER A 389 6.68 -9.50 4.34
N ALA A 390 6.92 -10.42 3.39
CA ALA A 390 6.00 -10.90 2.34
C ALA A 390 5.73 -9.93 1.17
N GLY A 391 6.62 -8.97 0.91
CA GLY A 391 6.42 -7.96 -0.15
C GLY A 391 6.13 -8.54 -1.54
N PHE A 392 6.86 -9.57 -1.99
CA PHE A 392 6.59 -10.21 -3.28
C PHE A 392 5.29 -11.00 -3.31
N LEU A 393 4.97 -11.74 -2.25
CA LEU A 393 3.72 -12.50 -2.16
C LEU A 393 2.51 -11.58 -2.16
N ILE A 394 2.62 -10.42 -1.51
CA ILE A 394 1.60 -9.38 -1.51
C ILE A 394 1.38 -8.84 -2.93
N SER A 395 2.45 -8.39 -3.61
CA SER A 395 2.33 -7.87 -4.98
C SER A 395 1.80 -8.92 -5.96
N ALA A 396 2.19 -10.19 -5.78
CA ALA A 396 1.64 -11.30 -6.55
C ALA A 396 0.14 -11.48 -6.30
N MET A 397 -0.27 -11.49 -5.04
CA MET A 397 -1.67 -11.64 -4.63
C MET A 397 -2.56 -10.52 -5.19
N GLU A 398 -2.08 -9.27 -5.18
CA GLU A 398 -2.80 -8.14 -5.76
C GLU A 398 -3.05 -8.35 -7.27
N LEU A 399 -2.01 -8.72 -8.03
CA LEU A 399 -2.18 -9.02 -9.46
C LEU A 399 -3.11 -10.21 -9.73
N MET A 400 -3.08 -11.24 -8.87
CA MET A 400 -3.99 -12.38 -8.97
C MET A 400 -5.45 -11.97 -8.73
N ILE A 401 -5.70 -11.13 -7.72
CA ILE A 401 -7.03 -10.60 -7.41
C ILE A 401 -7.55 -9.73 -8.55
N ASP A 402 -6.71 -8.83 -9.08
CA ASP A 402 -7.06 -7.98 -10.22
C ASP A 402 -7.41 -8.82 -11.45
N HIS A 403 -6.59 -9.85 -11.73
CA HIS A 403 -6.85 -10.79 -12.83
C HIS A 403 -8.17 -11.56 -12.64
N ALA A 404 -8.45 -12.05 -11.44
CA ALA A 404 -9.70 -12.76 -11.13
C ALA A 404 -10.93 -11.84 -11.28
N ASN A 405 -10.85 -10.61 -10.76
CA ASN A 405 -11.91 -9.61 -10.89
C ASN A 405 -12.15 -9.20 -12.34
N ALA A 406 -11.09 -9.04 -13.13
CA ALA A 406 -11.21 -8.75 -14.56
C ALA A 406 -11.81 -9.93 -15.35
N SER A 407 -11.47 -11.16 -14.97
CA SER A 407 -11.91 -12.38 -15.67
C SER A 407 -13.35 -12.77 -15.36
N PHE A 408 -13.78 -12.60 -14.10
CA PHE A 408 -15.09 -13.09 -13.63
C PHE A 408 -16.08 -11.98 -13.25
N GLY A 409 -15.64 -10.72 -13.23
CA GLY A 409 -16.43 -9.58 -12.77
C GLY A 409 -16.33 -9.39 -11.27
N LYS A 410 -15.88 -8.21 -10.84
CA LYS A 410 -15.72 -7.83 -9.42
C LYS A 410 -17.03 -8.02 -8.64
N GLY A 411 -16.93 -8.64 -7.47
CA GLY A 411 -18.06 -8.84 -6.55
C GLY A 411 -18.98 -10.01 -6.90
N THR A 412 -18.74 -10.74 -8.00
CA THR A 412 -19.48 -11.96 -8.30
C THR A 412 -19.07 -13.10 -7.36
N SER A 413 -19.98 -14.05 -7.13
CA SER A 413 -19.67 -15.24 -6.31
C SER A 413 -18.47 -16.01 -6.86
N ARG A 414 -18.34 -16.10 -8.19
CA ARG A 414 -17.21 -16.78 -8.84
C ARG A 414 -15.88 -16.04 -8.62
N ALA A 415 -15.85 -14.72 -8.74
CA ALA A 415 -14.65 -13.94 -8.45
C ALA A 415 -14.24 -14.09 -6.98
N ASN A 416 -15.21 -14.02 -6.06
CA ASN A 416 -14.94 -14.14 -4.63
C ASN A 416 -14.43 -15.54 -4.25
N GLU A 417 -15.00 -16.60 -4.84
CA GLU A 417 -14.53 -17.98 -4.64
C GLU A 417 -13.10 -18.17 -5.18
N GLU A 418 -12.82 -17.70 -6.39
CA GLU A 418 -11.46 -17.73 -6.96
C GLU A 418 -10.45 -16.98 -6.07
N ILE A 419 -10.83 -15.78 -5.60
CA ILE A 419 -10.00 -14.96 -4.72
C ILE A 419 -9.73 -15.67 -3.39
N ALA A 420 -10.72 -16.36 -2.82
CA ALA A 420 -10.52 -17.14 -1.60
C ALA A 420 -9.55 -18.31 -1.84
N ASN A 421 -9.72 -19.04 -2.95
CA ASN A 421 -8.87 -20.16 -3.31
C ASN A 421 -7.42 -19.74 -3.56
N LEU A 422 -7.19 -18.69 -4.35
CA LEU A 422 -5.83 -18.23 -4.64
C LEU A 422 -5.10 -17.72 -3.40
N LYS A 423 -5.81 -17.06 -2.46
CA LYS A 423 -5.21 -16.62 -1.20
C LYS A 423 -4.74 -17.83 -0.39
N LYS A 424 -5.56 -18.87 -0.31
CA LYS A 424 -5.25 -20.08 0.45
C LYS A 424 -4.13 -20.92 -0.16
N ASP A 425 -4.14 -21.10 -1.49
CA ASP A 425 -3.37 -22.17 -2.13
C ASP A 425 -2.31 -21.75 -3.15
N ASN A 426 -2.28 -20.49 -3.60
CA ASN A 426 -1.39 -20.07 -4.71
C ASN A 426 -0.14 -19.30 -4.28
N LEU A 427 0.07 -19.11 -2.98
CA LEU A 427 1.21 -18.36 -2.44
C LEU A 427 1.97 -19.25 -1.45
N LEU A 428 3.30 -19.39 -1.62
CA LEU A 428 4.18 -20.12 -0.73
C LEU A 428 5.35 -19.23 -0.30
N GLY A 429 5.51 -19.01 1.00
CA GLY A 429 6.60 -18.23 1.56
C GLY A 429 7.44 -19.04 2.54
N ILE A 430 8.75 -18.88 2.53
CA ILE A 430 9.66 -19.43 3.53
C ILE A 430 10.47 -18.30 4.17
N GLU A 431 10.45 -18.22 5.49
CA GLU A 431 11.21 -17.25 6.28
C GLU A 431 11.92 -17.92 7.46
N LEU A 432 13.21 -17.62 7.63
CA LEU A 432 14.05 -18.22 8.65
C LEU A 432 13.93 -17.49 10.00
N ASN A 433 13.90 -16.17 9.99
CA ASN A 433 13.86 -15.33 11.18
C ASN A 433 12.43 -15.32 11.79
N ALA A 434 12.31 -15.61 13.08
CA ALA A 434 11.01 -15.75 13.73
C ALA A 434 10.20 -14.44 13.81
N GLU A 435 10.87 -13.30 13.98
CA GLU A 435 10.21 -11.99 14.02
C GLU A 435 9.69 -11.61 12.63
N MET A 436 10.51 -11.79 11.59
CA MET A 436 10.10 -11.56 10.20
C MET A 436 9.00 -12.52 9.76
N TYR A 437 9.09 -13.79 10.17
CA TYR A 437 8.04 -14.77 9.94
C TYR A 437 6.70 -14.31 10.54
N THR A 438 6.72 -13.83 11.78
CA THR A 438 5.52 -13.30 12.45
C THR A 438 4.98 -12.08 11.72
N LEU A 439 5.86 -11.20 11.26
CA LEU A 439 5.50 -10.01 10.48
C LEU A 439 4.87 -10.38 9.12
N ALA A 440 5.52 -11.24 8.32
CA ALA A 440 4.99 -11.73 7.05
C ALA A 440 3.63 -12.40 7.25
N THR A 441 3.51 -13.29 8.23
CA THR A 441 2.26 -13.99 8.51
C THR A 441 1.15 -13.01 8.88
N THR A 442 1.45 -12.02 9.74
CA THR A 442 0.51 -10.95 10.12
C THR A 442 0.08 -10.11 8.91
N ASN A 443 1.03 -9.68 8.08
CA ASN A 443 0.74 -8.88 6.89
C ASN A 443 -0.19 -9.61 5.92
N MET A 444 0.01 -10.92 5.74
CA MET A 444 -0.85 -11.73 4.88
C MET A 444 -2.24 -11.98 5.52
N ILE A 445 -2.31 -12.13 6.85
CA ILE A 445 -3.57 -12.27 7.59
C ILE A 445 -4.45 -11.03 7.47
N LEU A 446 -3.86 -9.84 7.66
CA LEU A 446 -4.56 -8.55 7.57
C LEU A 446 -5.18 -8.30 6.18
N ARG A 447 -4.74 -9.04 5.15
CA ARG A 447 -5.26 -8.94 3.77
C ARG A 447 -6.28 -10.05 3.41
N GLY A 448 -6.78 -10.79 4.39
CA GLY A 448 -7.83 -11.78 4.20
C GLY A 448 -7.34 -13.19 3.84
N ASP A 449 -6.15 -13.56 4.34
CA ASP A 449 -5.63 -14.92 4.61
C ASP A 449 -4.63 -15.65 3.68
N GLY A 450 -3.88 -14.92 2.84
CA GLY A 450 -2.71 -15.47 2.11
C GLY A 450 -1.53 -15.96 2.97
N SER A 451 -1.74 -16.16 4.27
CA SER A 451 -0.77 -16.61 5.27
C SER A 451 -0.64 -18.13 5.38
N SER A 452 -1.58 -18.86 4.77
CA SER A 452 -1.78 -20.30 4.94
C SER A 452 -0.48 -21.10 4.77
N ARG A 453 0.31 -20.77 3.75
CA ARG A 453 1.56 -21.46 3.41
C ARG A 453 2.81 -20.61 3.62
N ILE A 454 2.82 -19.74 4.64
CA ILE A 454 4.07 -19.15 5.15
C ILE A 454 4.72 -20.13 6.13
N GLU A 455 5.93 -20.59 5.82
CA GLU A 455 6.69 -21.62 6.51
C GLU A 455 7.89 -21.03 7.27
N LYS A 456 8.06 -21.43 8.53
CA LYS A 456 9.22 -21.01 9.33
C LYS A 456 10.38 -21.99 9.15
N GLY A 457 11.49 -21.51 8.61
CA GLY A 457 12.73 -22.28 8.51
C GLY A 457 13.62 -21.88 7.35
N SER A 458 14.68 -22.65 7.13
CA SER A 458 15.54 -22.49 5.96
C SER A 458 14.89 -23.14 4.74
N ALA A 459 14.83 -22.42 3.62
CA ALA A 459 14.37 -22.93 2.33
C ALA A 459 15.14 -24.19 1.89
N PHE A 460 16.43 -24.25 2.18
CA PHE A 460 17.31 -25.38 1.82
C PHE A 460 17.10 -26.63 2.69
N ASN A 461 16.33 -26.54 3.77
CA ASN A 461 16.05 -27.64 4.68
C ASN A 461 14.54 -27.77 4.93
N ARG A 462 13.79 -27.94 3.83
CA ARG A 462 12.36 -28.27 3.79
C ARG A 462 12.15 -29.62 3.09
N PRO A 463 11.08 -30.36 3.42
CA PRO A 463 10.76 -31.60 2.73
C PRO A 463 10.45 -31.33 1.25
N GLU A 464 10.91 -32.22 0.37
CA GLU A 464 10.70 -32.12 -1.08
C GLU A 464 9.21 -32.02 -1.45
N SER A 465 8.36 -32.72 -0.70
CA SER A 465 6.90 -32.72 -0.88
C SER A 465 6.29 -31.31 -0.80
N LEU A 466 6.86 -30.41 0.02
CA LEU A 466 6.39 -29.03 0.11
C LEU A 466 6.38 -28.35 -1.26
N PHE A 467 7.43 -28.59 -2.05
CA PHE A 467 7.60 -27.98 -3.36
C PHE A 467 6.87 -28.76 -4.46
N MET A 468 6.99 -30.10 -4.44
CA MET A 468 6.37 -30.98 -5.44
C MET A 468 4.83 -30.94 -5.40
N ASP A 469 4.24 -30.75 -4.22
CA ASP A 469 2.80 -30.65 -4.05
C ASP A 469 2.31 -29.24 -4.41
N PHE A 470 3.09 -28.21 -4.04
CA PHE A 470 2.74 -26.83 -4.36
C PHE A 470 2.80 -26.57 -5.87
N LYS A 471 3.85 -27.05 -6.56
CA LYS A 471 4.05 -26.89 -8.01
C LYS A 471 4.12 -25.42 -8.42
N ALA A 472 5.12 -24.72 -7.90
CA ALA A 472 5.34 -23.32 -8.26
C ALA A 472 5.65 -23.18 -9.75
N ASN A 473 4.95 -22.26 -10.42
CA ASN A 473 5.26 -21.83 -11.78
C ASN A 473 5.86 -20.42 -11.83
N ARG A 474 5.94 -19.75 -10.67
CA ARG A 474 6.61 -18.44 -10.49
C ARG A 474 7.46 -18.41 -9.22
N VAL A 475 8.64 -17.80 -9.31
CA VAL A 475 9.50 -17.52 -8.14
C VAL A 475 9.95 -16.07 -8.17
N LEU A 476 9.82 -15.36 -7.04
CA LEU A 476 10.25 -13.97 -6.86
C LEU A 476 11.11 -13.88 -5.60
N LEU A 477 12.33 -13.33 -5.71
CA LEU A 477 13.29 -13.35 -4.60
C LEU A 477 14.05 -12.02 -4.44
N ASN A 478 14.25 -11.62 -3.19
CA ASN A 478 15.28 -10.68 -2.74
C ASN A 478 16.02 -11.33 -1.55
N PRO A 479 16.96 -12.26 -1.79
CA PRO A 479 17.65 -12.96 -0.72
C PRO A 479 18.65 -12.04 -0.01
N PRO A 480 19.09 -12.39 1.21
CA PRO A 480 20.10 -11.62 1.93
C PRO A 480 21.41 -11.52 1.14
N PHE A 481 21.85 -10.29 0.84
CA PHE A 481 23.07 -10.04 0.05
C PHE A 481 24.36 -10.54 0.72
N SER A 482 24.33 -10.74 2.04
CA SER A 482 25.44 -11.29 2.81
C SER A 482 25.57 -12.81 2.72
N TYR A 483 24.59 -13.50 2.13
CA TYR A 483 24.67 -14.93 1.87
C TYR A 483 25.77 -15.21 0.84
N GLU A 484 26.28 -16.44 0.84
CA GLU A 484 27.30 -16.85 -0.13
C GLU A 484 26.85 -16.59 -1.57
N GLU A 485 27.80 -16.21 -2.42
CA GLU A 485 27.55 -15.87 -3.82
C GLU A 485 26.43 -14.80 -3.99
N ASN A 486 26.34 -13.89 -3.02
CA ASN A 486 25.33 -12.82 -2.88
C ASN A 486 23.88 -13.31 -2.96
N GLY A 487 23.60 -14.54 -2.53
CA GLY A 487 22.25 -15.10 -2.51
C GLY A 487 21.80 -15.78 -3.81
N LEU A 488 22.65 -15.84 -4.86
CA LEU A 488 22.32 -16.57 -6.10
C LEU A 488 21.92 -18.05 -5.86
N PRO A 489 22.42 -18.79 -4.85
CA PRO A 489 21.96 -20.15 -4.56
C PRO A 489 20.46 -20.27 -4.27
N PHE A 490 19.79 -19.22 -3.78
CA PHE A 490 18.35 -19.25 -3.54
C PHE A 490 17.55 -19.38 -4.84
N ILE A 491 17.89 -18.63 -5.90
CA ILE A 491 17.18 -18.76 -7.18
C ILE A 491 17.51 -20.08 -7.86
N ALA A 492 18.77 -20.57 -7.76
CA ALA A 492 19.14 -21.87 -8.30
C ALA A 492 18.30 -23.00 -7.67
N TYR A 493 18.19 -22.97 -6.33
CA TYR A 493 17.34 -23.92 -5.61
C TYR A 493 15.86 -23.76 -5.97
N GLY A 494 15.35 -22.52 -6.03
CA GLY A 494 13.98 -22.24 -6.44
C GLY A 494 13.64 -22.79 -7.82
N LEU A 495 14.48 -22.54 -8.83
CA LEU A 495 14.29 -23.03 -10.20
C LEU A 495 14.27 -24.56 -10.27
N ASP A 496 15.15 -25.24 -9.53
CA ASP A 496 15.15 -26.71 -9.43
C ASP A 496 13.83 -27.26 -8.82
N LYS A 497 13.13 -26.49 -7.98
CA LYS A 497 11.88 -26.86 -7.30
C LYS A 497 10.59 -26.44 -8.03
N MET A 498 10.71 -25.70 -9.13
CA MET A 498 9.57 -25.25 -9.93
C MET A 498 9.11 -26.29 -10.94
N GLU A 499 7.93 -26.09 -11.51
CA GLU A 499 7.50 -26.82 -12.71
C GLU A 499 8.33 -26.42 -13.93
N CYS A 500 8.41 -27.32 -14.91
CA CYS A 500 9.10 -27.08 -16.18
C CYS A 500 8.49 -25.90 -16.94
N GLY A 501 9.34 -24.99 -17.43
CA GLY A 501 8.91 -23.77 -18.11
C GLY A 501 8.42 -22.65 -17.19
N GLY A 502 8.46 -22.85 -15.85
CA GLY A 502 8.19 -21.79 -14.88
C GLY A 502 9.19 -20.63 -14.99
N LEU A 503 8.80 -19.45 -14.51
CA LEU A 503 9.62 -18.23 -14.59
C LEU A 503 10.05 -17.74 -13.21
N GLY A 504 11.34 -17.48 -13.04
CA GLY A 504 11.92 -16.97 -11.80
C GLY A 504 12.54 -15.59 -11.99
N ALA A 505 12.41 -14.70 -11.00
CA ALA A 505 13.16 -13.45 -10.96
C ALA A 505 13.81 -13.23 -9.59
N ILE A 506 15.03 -12.71 -9.59
CA ILE A 506 15.82 -12.43 -8.40
C ILE A 506 16.45 -11.04 -8.51
N ILE A 507 16.40 -10.25 -7.43
CA ILE A 507 17.19 -9.02 -7.29
C ILE A 507 18.35 -9.25 -6.33
N ILE A 508 19.59 -9.08 -6.80
CA ILE A 508 20.82 -9.27 -6.00
C ILE A 508 21.90 -8.30 -6.44
N GLN A 509 23.01 -8.27 -5.68
CA GLN A 509 24.17 -7.47 -6.04
C GLN A 509 24.77 -7.91 -7.39
N ASP A 510 25.04 -6.92 -8.26
CA ASP A 510 25.66 -7.10 -9.58
C ASP A 510 26.85 -8.04 -9.59
N SER A 511 27.66 -7.96 -8.53
CA SER A 511 28.89 -8.74 -8.43
C SER A 511 28.67 -10.25 -8.51
N ALA A 512 27.45 -10.76 -8.27
CA ALA A 512 27.10 -12.15 -8.52
C ALA A 512 27.19 -12.50 -10.01
N GLY A 513 26.54 -11.71 -10.87
CA GLY A 513 26.53 -11.87 -12.32
C GLY A 513 27.82 -11.45 -13.02
N SER A 514 28.71 -10.73 -12.33
CA SER A 514 30.03 -10.33 -12.85
C SER A 514 31.20 -11.15 -12.29
N GLY A 515 30.94 -12.31 -11.67
CA GLY A 515 32.00 -13.28 -11.34
C GLY A 515 32.16 -13.69 -9.87
N LYS A 516 31.40 -13.14 -8.91
CA LYS A 516 31.42 -13.66 -7.52
C LYS A 516 30.62 -14.93 -7.32
N ALA A 517 29.73 -15.28 -8.26
CA ALA A 517 28.82 -16.42 -8.15
C ALA A 517 29.00 -17.43 -9.30
N ILE A 518 30.21 -17.53 -9.87
CA ILE A 518 30.49 -18.33 -11.08
C ILE A 518 29.98 -19.77 -10.93
N LYS A 519 30.19 -20.41 -9.79
CA LYS A 519 29.82 -21.82 -9.60
C LYS A 519 28.31 -22.01 -9.71
N THR A 520 27.53 -21.21 -8.99
CA THR A 520 26.07 -21.28 -9.07
C THR A 520 25.56 -20.81 -10.43
N ALA A 521 26.14 -19.74 -11.00
CA ALA A 521 25.76 -19.24 -12.31
C ALA A 521 25.90 -20.32 -13.39
N GLN A 522 27.04 -21.03 -13.43
CA GLN A 522 27.27 -22.15 -14.33
C GLN A 522 26.32 -23.32 -14.07
N ALA A 523 25.98 -23.60 -12.80
CA ALA A 523 25.04 -24.65 -12.46
C ALA A 523 23.61 -24.32 -12.94
N ILE A 524 23.20 -23.05 -12.83
CA ILE A 524 21.94 -22.54 -13.37
C ILE A 524 21.91 -22.74 -14.89
N LEU A 525 22.90 -22.24 -15.65
CA LEU A 525 22.89 -22.30 -17.12
C LEU A 525 22.84 -23.73 -17.68
N LYS A 526 23.36 -24.72 -16.94
CA LYS A 526 23.29 -26.15 -17.34
C LYS A 526 21.87 -26.73 -17.30
N LYS A 527 20.95 -26.12 -16.56
CA LYS A 527 19.60 -26.65 -16.31
C LYS A 527 18.48 -25.66 -16.63
N HIS A 528 18.80 -24.37 -16.67
CA HIS A 528 17.88 -23.24 -16.72
C HIS A 528 18.42 -22.17 -17.68
N THR A 529 17.54 -21.30 -18.15
CA THR A 529 17.87 -20.30 -19.16
C THR A 529 17.78 -18.90 -18.55
N LEU A 530 18.84 -18.09 -18.65
CA LEU A 530 18.75 -16.65 -18.40
C LEU A 530 18.02 -15.98 -19.57
N LEU A 531 16.96 -15.25 -19.27
CA LEU A 531 16.13 -14.54 -20.27
C LEU A 531 16.48 -13.06 -20.35
N ALA A 532 16.75 -12.43 -19.20
CA ALA A 532 17.04 -11.02 -19.14
C ALA A 532 17.80 -10.60 -17.87
N SER A 533 18.49 -9.47 -17.98
CA SER A 533 19.17 -8.75 -16.92
C SER A 533 18.74 -7.28 -16.93
N ILE A 534 18.25 -6.79 -15.80
CA ILE A 534 17.79 -5.41 -15.65
C ILE A 534 18.63 -4.73 -14.58
N LYS A 535 19.43 -3.76 -15.00
CA LYS A 535 20.32 -3.00 -14.12
C LYS A 535 19.50 -1.98 -13.31
N MET A 536 19.59 -2.05 -11.99
CA MET A 536 18.79 -1.19 -11.09
C MET A 536 19.56 0.04 -10.58
N PRO A 537 18.86 1.08 -10.09
CA PRO A 537 19.50 2.25 -9.48
C PRO A 537 20.36 1.89 -8.27
N VAL A 538 21.52 2.53 -8.14
CA VAL A 538 22.46 2.31 -7.02
C VAL A 538 21.89 2.79 -5.68
N ASP A 539 20.97 3.75 -5.73
CA ASP A 539 20.31 4.31 -4.55
C ASP A 539 19.05 3.55 -4.13
N LEU A 540 18.68 2.47 -4.84
CA LEU A 540 17.39 1.78 -4.67
C LEU A 540 17.08 1.41 -3.21
N PHE A 541 18.10 0.94 -2.49
CA PHE A 541 17.98 0.48 -1.11
C PHE A 541 18.45 1.52 -0.08
N ILE A 542 18.70 2.78 -0.47
CA ILE A 542 19.05 3.86 0.47
C ILE A 542 17.83 4.24 1.32
N PRO A 543 17.99 4.48 2.63
CA PRO A 543 19.27 4.55 3.38
C PRO A 543 19.78 3.23 3.99
N MET A 544 19.14 2.09 3.71
CA MET A 544 19.50 0.78 4.27
C MET A 544 20.86 0.30 3.73
N ALA A 545 21.02 0.33 2.41
CA ALA A 545 22.20 -0.14 1.69
C ALA A 545 22.45 0.70 0.43
N GLY A 546 23.71 1.06 0.20
CA GLY A 546 24.17 1.67 -1.06
C GLY A 546 24.92 0.62 -1.87
N VAL A 547 24.19 -0.21 -2.61
CA VAL A 547 24.75 -1.35 -3.35
C VAL A 547 24.22 -1.34 -4.78
N GLN A 548 25.08 -1.70 -5.72
CA GLN A 548 24.68 -1.92 -7.11
C GLN A 548 23.93 -3.25 -7.19
N THR A 549 22.72 -3.23 -7.77
CA THR A 549 21.90 -4.43 -7.95
C THR A 549 21.40 -4.57 -9.38
N SER A 550 21.15 -5.82 -9.76
CA SER A 550 20.52 -6.20 -11.02
C SER A 550 19.41 -7.21 -10.72
N ILE A 551 18.37 -7.19 -11.55
CA ILE A 551 17.33 -8.22 -11.59
C ILE A 551 17.69 -9.20 -12.70
N TYR A 552 17.73 -10.49 -12.38
CA TYR A 552 17.90 -11.56 -13.37
C TYR A 552 16.61 -12.35 -13.49
N ILE A 553 16.22 -12.66 -14.73
CA ILE A 553 14.98 -13.37 -15.06
C ILE A 553 15.34 -14.68 -15.73
N PHE A 554 14.75 -15.78 -15.28
CA PHE A 554 15.08 -17.14 -15.70
C PHE A 554 13.85 -17.93 -16.13
N LYS A 555 14.09 -18.91 -17.00
CA LYS A 555 13.16 -20.01 -17.31
C LYS A 555 13.66 -21.31 -16.71
N ALA A 556 12.82 -21.98 -15.94
CA ALA A 556 13.15 -23.21 -15.23
C ALA A 556 13.15 -24.44 -16.15
N HIS A 557 14.04 -25.39 -15.84
CA HIS A 557 14.21 -26.70 -16.49
C HIS A 557 14.46 -26.69 -18.01
N GLU A 558 14.97 -25.58 -18.54
CA GLU A 558 15.46 -25.47 -19.91
C GLU A 558 16.91 -25.00 -19.88
N ALA A 559 17.87 -25.86 -20.21
CA ALA A 559 19.28 -25.48 -20.26
C ALA A 559 19.49 -24.31 -21.22
N HIS A 560 20.39 -23.40 -20.86
CA HIS A 560 20.63 -22.20 -21.66
C HIS A 560 21.18 -22.55 -23.05
N ASP A 561 20.52 -22.04 -24.06
CA ASP A 561 20.95 -22.11 -25.46
C ASP A 561 21.81 -20.89 -25.77
N TYR A 562 23.12 -21.10 -25.94
CA TYR A 562 24.08 -20.01 -26.21
C TYR A 562 23.93 -19.41 -27.62
N ASP A 563 23.09 -19.99 -28.48
CA ASP A 563 22.66 -19.40 -29.76
C ASP A 563 21.38 -18.55 -29.61
N GLN A 564 20.86 -18.39 -28.39
CA GLN A 564 19.79 -17.45 -28.06
C GLN A 564 20.32 -16.22 -27.33
N THR A 565 19.79 -15.06 -27.70
CA THR A 565 20.15 -13.79 -27.07
C THR A 565 19.46 -13.60 -25.73
N VAL A 566 20.16 -12.95 -24.80
CA VAL A 566 19.65 -12.45 -23.52
C VAL A 566 19.34 -10.96 -23.67
N LYS A 567 18.28 -10.49 -23.01
CA LYS A 567 17.92 -9.06 -22.98
C LYS A 567 18.61 -8.34 -21.83
N PHE A 568 19.34 -7.28 -22.12
CA PHE A 568 19.98 -6.42 -21.14
C PHE A 568 19.32 -5.04 -21.16
N ILE A 569 18.84 -4.59 -19.99
CA ILE A 569 18.10 -3.34 -19.82
C ILE A 569 18.80 -2.46 -18.78
N ASP A 570 19.14 -1.24 -19.14
CA ASP A 570 19.59 -0.21 -18.21
C ASP A 570 18.41 0.54 -17.60
N PHE A 571 18.09 0.23 -16.34
CA PHE A 571 17.03 0.88 -15.58
C PHE A 571 17.59 1.69 -14.40
N ARG A 572 18.86 2.16 -14.51
CA ARG A 572 19.49 3.01 -13.46
C ARG A 572 18.75 4.33 -13.25
N ASN A 573 18.14 4.89 -14.30
CA ASN A 573 17.23 6.01 -14.19
C ASN A 573 15.79 5.50 -14.12
N ASP A 574 15.30 5.25 -12.91
CA ASP A 574 13.93 4.81 -12.66
C ASP A 574 12.98 5.95 -12.28
N GLY A 575 13.44 7.20 -12.40
CA GLY A 575 12.64 8.39 -12.12
C GLY A 575 12.59 8.82 -10.65
N PHE A 576 13.17 8.04 -9.73
CA PHE A 576 13.28 8.39 -8.33
C PHE A 576 14.72 8.77 -7.95
N LYS A 577 14.82 9.65 -6.94
CA LYS A 577 16.07 9.90 -6.22
C LYS A 577 15.85 9.61 -4.74
N ARG A 578 16.69 8.74 -4.18
CA ARG A 578 16.57 8.24 -2.80
C ARG A 578 17.72 8.76 -1.95
N ALA A 579 17.38 9.39 -0.84
CA ALA A 579 18.35 9.93 0.10
C ALA A 579 17.93 9.63 1.54
N LYS A 580 18.84 9.86 2.49
CA LYS A 580 18.52 9.73 3.94
C LYS A 580 17.31 10.57 4.38
N ARG A 581 17.02 11.67 3.67
CA ARG A 581 15.92 12.59 4.00
C ARG A 581 14.57 12.17 3.41
N GLY A 582 14.54 11.19 2.50
CA GLY A 582 13.33 10.73 1.83
C GLY A 582 13.56 10.36 0.37
N ILE A 583 12.45 10.12 -0.32
CA ILE A 583 12.38 9.81 -1.74
C ILE A 583 11.84 11.06 -2.45
N SER A 584 12.34 11.35 -3.65
CA SER A 584 11.84 12.44 -4.49
C SER A 584 11.68 11.96 -5.92
N GLU A 585 10.58 12.35 -6.55
CA GLU A 585 10.38 12.14 -7.98
C GLU A 585 11.18 13.16 -8.76
N VAL A 586 11.98 12.68 -9.71
CA VAL A 586 12.86 13.53 -10.53
C VAL A 586 12.60 13.38 -12.01
N ASP A 587 12.02 12.25 -12.44
CA ASP A 587 11.84 11.97 -13.87
C ASP A 587 10.77 10.89 -14.14
N ASN A 588 9.50 11.24 -13.93
CA ASN A 588 8.32 10.43 -14.31
C ASN A 588 8.37 8.95 -13.88
N PRO A 589 8.60 8.64 -12.58
CA PRO A 589 8.85 7.28 -12.13
C PRO A 589 7.72 6.30 -12.48
N ILE A 590 6.45 6.68 -12.32
CA ILE A 590 5.30 5.82 -12.64
C ILE A 590 5.35 5.34 -14.09
N GLN A 591 5.52 6.27 -15.03
CA GLN A 591 5.62 5.97 -16.45
C GLN A 591 6.84 5.08 -16.73
N ARG A 592 7.97 5.32 -16.06
CA ARG A 592 9.18 4.52 -16.23
C ARG A 592 9.01 3.07 -15.80
N TYR A 593 8.37 2.83 -14.66
CA TYR A 593 8.05 1.48 -14.16
C TYR A 593 7.03 0.75 -15.05
N GLN A 594 6.09 1.46 -15.67
CA GLN A 594 5.20 0.86 -16.68
C GLN A 594 5.95 0.54 -17.99
N ASP A 595 6.82 1.45 -18.43
CA ASP A 595 7.54 1.33 -19.69
C ASP A 595 8.61 0.25 -19.64
N VAL A 596 9.31 0.03 -18.52
CA VAL A 596 10.31 -1.04 -18.42
C VAL A 596 9.69 -2.43 -18.61
N ILE A 597 8.42 -2.62 -18.23
CA ILE A 597 7.66 -3.86 -18.48
C ILE A 597 7.41 -4.03 -19.99
N LYS A 598 7.10 -2.94 -20.71
CA LYS A 598 6.94 -2.95 -22.17
C LYS A 598 8.28 -3.20 -22.87
N ILE A 599 9.36 -2.57 -22.40
CA ILE A 599 10.72 -2.74 -22.90
C ILE A 599 11.17 -4.18 -22.71
N TYR A 600 10.93 -4.79 -21.55
CA TYR A 600 11.19 -6.22 -21.34
C TYR A 600 10.44 -7.10 -22.36
N LYS A 601 9.17 -6.82 -22.61
CA LYS A 601 8.33 -7.60 -23.54
C LYS A 601 8.77 -7.44 -25.01
N ALA A 602 8.99 -6.21 -25.47
CA ALA A 602 9.11 -5.87 -26.88
C ALA A 602 10.51 -5.35 -27.31
N GLY A 603 11.44 -5.18 -26.38
CA GLY A 603 12.77 -4.64 -26.64
C GLY A 603 12.72 -3.27 -27.32
N LYS A 604 13.50 -3.10 -28.39
CA LYS A 604 13.54 -1.86 -29.19
C LYS A 604 12.22 -1.51 -29.88
N ARG A 605 11.25 -2.44 -29.94
CA ARG A 605 9.92 -2.21 -30.51
C ARG A 605 8.89 -1.80 -29.46
N ALA A 606 9.31 -1.57 -28.21
CA ALA A 606 8.41 -1.13 -27.16
C ALA A 606 7.78 0.24 -27.49
N GLU A 607 6.47 0.33 -27.34
CA GLU A 607 5.73 1.58 -27.50
C GLU A 607 5.83 2.41 -26.20
N VAL A 608 6.88 3.22 -26.13
CA VAL A 608 7.22 4.08 -24.99
C VAL A 608 7.51 5.51 -25.45
N SER A 609 7.51 6.46 -24.51
CA SER A 609 7.82 7.86 -24.84
C SER A 609 9.28 8.01 -25.31
N LYS A 610 9.46 8.53 -26.52
CA LYS A 610 10.79 8.87 -27.08
C LYS A 610 11.46 10.04 -26.36
N GLU A 611 10.70 10.81 -25.59
CA GLU A 611 11.25 11.89 -24.77
C GLU A 611 11.89 11.35 -23.48
N LEU A 612 11.35 10.25 -22.95
CA LEU A 612 11.82 9.63 -21.70
C LEU A 612 12.91 8.56 -21.93
N TRP A 613 12.91 7.95 -23.12
CA TRP A 613 13.72 6.77 -23.42
C TRP A 613 14.53 6.92 -24.70
N ASP A 614 15.82 6.66 -24.59
CA ASP A 614 16.67 6.27 -25.71
C ASP A 614 16.84 4.74 -25.67
N LEU A 615 16.00 4.03 -26.45
CA LEU A 615 16.01 2.56 -26.47
C LEU A 615 17.31 1.98 -27.03
N ASP A 616 18.03 2.70 -27.88
CA ASP A 616 19.31 2.22 -28.42
C ASP A 616 20.41 2.28 -27.36
N ALA A 617 20.33 3.23 -26.42
CA ALA A 617 21.27 3.37 -25.32
C ALA A 617 20.99 2.43 -24.14
N ILE A 618 19.73 2.08 -23.88
CA ILE A 618 19.32 1.36 -22.66
C ILE A 618 18.92 -0.11 -22.88
N PHE A 619 18.76 -0.56 -24.13
CA PHE A 619 18.36 -1.94 -24.44
C PHE A 619 19.33 -2.61 -25.41
N ILE A 620 19.82 -3.79 -25.01
CA ILE A 620 20.75 -4.61 -25.79
C ILE A 620 20.25 -6.06 -25.80
N GLU A 621 20.25 -6.70 -26.97
CA GLU A 621 20.15 -8.15 -27.09
C GLU A 621 21.51 -8.67 -27.51
N ASP A 622 22.10 -9.52 -26.67
CA ASP A 622 23.45 -10.06 -26.89
C ASP A 622 23.54 -11.50 -26.36
N PHE A 623 24.57 -12.23 -26.78
CA PHE A 623 24.87 -13.57 -26.30
C PHE A 623 25.67 -13.52 -24.99
N ILE A 624 25.50 -14.56 -24.16
CA ILE A 624 26.35 -14.79 -22.98
C ILE A 624 27.24 -16.02 -23.19
N THR A 625 28.20 -16.23 -22.30
CA THR A 625 29.11 -17.37 -22.32
C THR A 625 28.79 -18.37 -21.22
N ASP A 626 29.35 -19.57 -21.33
CA ASP A 626 29.27 -20.63 -20.32
C ASP A 626 30.09 -20.36 -19.05
N LYS A 627 30.76 -19.20 -18.98
CA LYS A 627 31.57 -18.79 -17.83
C LYS A 627 30.73 -18.26 -16.67
N GLY A 628 29.49 -17.81 -16.93
CA GLY A 628 28.58 -17.32 -15.89
C GLY A 628 29.11 -16.07 -15.17
N ASN A 629 29.75 -15.16 -15.91
CA ASN A 629 30.33 -13.92 -15.38
C ASN A 629 30.07 -12.69 -16.25
N ASP A 630 29.14 -12.79 -17.20
CA ASP A 630 28.74 -11.81 -18.20
C ASP A 630 27.23 -11.62 -18.18
N TRP A 631 26.65 -11.40 -16.99
CA TRP A 631 25.20 -11.22 -16.84
C TRP A 631 24.77 -9.77 -16.65
N ASN A 632 25.69 -8.80 -16.65
CA ASN A 632 25.36 -7.39 -16.40
C ASN A 632 25.41 -6.52 -17.65
N PHE A 633 24.50 -5.55 -17.71
CA PHE A 633 24.33 -4.62 -18.83
C PHE A 633 25.63 -4.00 -19.33
N GLU A 634 26.49 -3.52 -18.42
CA GLU A 634 27.74 -2.83 -18.75
C GLU A 634 28.73 -3.70 -19.55
N GLN A 635 28.60 -5.03 -19.48
CA GLN A 635 29.49 -5.97 -20.18
C GLN A 635 29.10 -6.15 -21.65
N HIS A 636 27.86 -5.81 -21.99
CA HIS A 636 27.28 -5.92 -23.34
C HIS A 636 27.16 -4.55 -24.02
N GLN A 637 27.47 -3.47 -23.30
CA GLN A 637 27.47 -2.13 -23.86
C GLN A 637 28.65 -1.94 -24.82
N ASN A 638 28.35 -1.52 -26.04
CA ASN A 638 29.36 -1.01 -26.97
C ASN A 638 29.82 0.37 -26.51
N ILE A 639 30.83 0.42 -25.64
CA ILE A 639 31.45 1.69 -25.21
C ILE A 639 32.40 2.14 -26.32
N ASP A 640 32.05 3.21 -27.04
CA ASP A 640 33.03 3.95 -27.85
C ASP A 640 34.01 4.61 -26.88
N THR A 641 35.16 3.96 -26.67
CA THR A 641 36.21 4.43 -25.76
C THR A 641 36.94 5.65 -26.30
N LYS A 642 36.59 6.15 -27.49
CA LYS A 642 37.17 7.36 -28.06
C LYS A 642 36.64 8.59 -27.29
N PRO A 643 37.48 9.33 -26.55
CA PRO A 643 37.05 10.51 -25.83
C PRO A 643 36.46 11.52 -26.79
N THR A 644 35.26 12.04 -26.48
CA THR A 644 34.69 13.14 -27.25
C THR A 644 35.30 14.48 -26.81
N LEU A 645 35.14 15.51 -27.65
CA LEU A 645 35.56 16.86 -27.27
C LEU A 645 34.81 17.36 -26.02
N ASP A 646 33.58 16.90 -25.81
CA ASP A 646 32.76 17.30 -24.66
C ASP A 646 33.19 16.58 -23.38
N ASP A 647 33.64 15.32 -23.45
CA ASP A 647 34.26 14.62 -22.31
C ASP A 647 35.55 15.33 -21.86
N PHE A 648 36.34 15.82 -22.83
CA PHE A 648 37.52 16.64 -22.56
C PHE A 648 37.14 17.96 -21.89
N LYS A 649 36.16 18.69 -22.44
CA LYS A 649 35.67 19.95 -21.84
C LYS A 649 35.15 19.74 -20.41
N LYS A 650 34.38 18.67 -20.18
CA LYS A 650 33.84 18.34 -18.86
C LYS A 650 34.95 18.04 -17.86
N THR A 651 35.93 17.23 -18.27
CA THR A 651 37.10 16.91 -17.43
C THR A 651 37.89 18.18 -17.07
N VAL A 652 38.09 19.08 -18.02
CA VAL A 652 38.74 20.38 -17.78
C VAL A 652 37.89 21.26 -16.85
N ALA A 653 36.57 21.30 -17.05
CA ALA A 653 35.66 22.08 -16.21
C ALA A 653 35.62 21.57 -14.76
N ASP A 654 35.55 20.24 -14.56
CA ASP A 654 35.57 19.61 -13.24
C ASP A 654 36.91 19.87 -12.52
N TYR A 655 38.02 19.78 -13.26
CA TYR A 655 39.35 20.13 -12.73
C TYR A 655 39.42 21.60 -12.31
N LEU A 656 38.98 22.52 -13.16
CA LEU A 656 38.97 23.96 -12.85
C LEU A 656 38.04 24.27 -11.67
N ALA A 657 36.88 23.62 -11.57
CA ALA A 657 35.95 23.78 -10.45
C ALA A 657 36.59 23.32 -9.14
N TRP A 658 37.26 22.17 -9.16
CA TRP A 658 38.05 21.68 -8.03
C TRP A 658 39.18 22.66 -7.66
N GLU A 659 39.91 23.20 -8.64
CA GLU A 659 41.01 24.16 -8.42
C GLU A 659 40.49 25.45 -7.75
N VAL A 660 39.36 25.97 -8.22
CA VAL A 660 38.67 27.12 -7.61
C VAL A 660 38.23 26.80 -6.19
N GLU A 661 37.71 25.60 -5.94
CA GLU A 661 37.34 25.16 -4.58
C GLU A 661 38.55 25.13 -3.63
N GLN A 662 39.72 24.65 -4.10
CA GLN A 662 40.96 24.66 -3.33
C GLN A 662 41.47 26.09 -3.06
N LEU A 663 41.38 26.99 -4.04
CA LEU A 663 41.77 28.40 -3.88
C LEU A 663 40.84 29.17 -2.92
N LEU A 664 39.55 28.84 -2.91
CA LEU A 664 38.60 29.41 -1.94
C LEU A 664 38.86 28.88 -0.53
N LYS A 665 39.20 27.60 -0.39
CA LYS A 665 39.62 27.01 0.89
C LYS A 665 40.91 27.64 1.42
N SER A 666 41.92 27.87 0.56
CA SER A 666 43.18 28.49 0.97
C SER A 666 43.05 29.99 1.28
N LYS A 667 42.14 30.73 0.64
CA LYS A 667 41.84 32.14 0.99
C LYS A 667 41.00 32.29 2.26
N GLY A 668 40.26 31.26 2.68
CA GLY A 668 39.48 31.29 3.92
C GLY A 668 40.31 31.14 5.20
N GLU A 669 41.51 30.58 5.11
CA GLU A 669 42.40 30.39 6.26
C GLU A 669 43.24 31.63 6.62
N ASP A 670 43.37 32.61 5.72
CA ASP A 670 44.27 33.77 5.91
C ASP A 670 43.57 35.02 6.48
N SER A 671 42.24 35.00 6.64
CA SER A 671 41.45 36.10 7.22
C SER A 671 41.04 35.90 8.69
N SER A 672 41.41 34.78 9.33
CA SER A 672 41.08 34.51 10.75
C SER A 672 42.28 34.63 11.71
N LYS A 673 43.45 35.07 11.23
CA LYS A 673 44.68 35.25 12.05
C LYS A 673 45.22 36.68 12.15
N LYS A 674 44.44 37.70 11.78
CA LYS A 674 44.77 39.11 12.08
C LYS A 674 43.54 39.89 12.53
N ALA A 675 43.21 39.77 13.80
CA ALA A 675 42.74 40.84 14.69
C ALA A 675 42.86 40.36 16.14
#